data_AF-A0A380U0F7-F1
#
_entry.id   AF-A0A380U0F7-F1
#
_cell.length_a   1.000
_cell.length_b   1.000
_cell.length_c   1.000
_cell.angle_alpha   90.00
_cell.angle_beta   90.00
_cell.angle_gamma   90.00
#
_symmetry.space_group_name_H-M   'P 1'
#
loop_
_entity.id
_entity.type
_entity.pdbx_description
1 polymer ?
#
loop_
_entity_poly.entity_id
_entity_poly.type
_entity_poly.pdbx_seq_one_letter_code
_entity_poly.pdbx_strand_id
1 'polypeptide(L)'
;MFTYGSICSGIEAVSVAWQEIGKPLWFSEIEPFPCAVLAHHYPDVPNLGDMTTLPQKILNREIPTPDVLVGGTPCFTAGHMVLTDKGYMPIETLSVGDLVVTHQGRLKPILRVGSEIKQVGKLTAVGLPEPIVCTPEHPFYAQKWQTTNTKKNGKYHRKTIISEPEWIEAHKLEGYQWVSLTDFSVMPYGGFHSKLTDEDVLLIAGYYLGDGWIRRWKGKNKKAVVISVNKEKYRKFSLSFAKLSHHITTENNSVIKITICDTELADFLYSQFGEKAGGKTIPAWCLSHSFRSKIFEGYMITDGSFRNGVYTANSISKSLAYGIAALSQTLGYTSSVSKVTVAPTKEIQGRIVNQNDYYQMRAFLQSTSRKSRLDENRLLRSVQSFEITGNEVVYNIEVADDNSYILNNAVVHNCQAFSVAGKRESLDDERGNLTLTLIHILEAIDYVRKQDGKQPCVLVWENVPGVLSTKDNAFGHFLAGLVQECQPLQPPREKWTDAGYVHSARTVCWRTLNAQYFGVAQRRKRVFLVASARKRSIAQVLIECKSVRGHFTTSESERKAVTGFIETSFGAYRQSEQGGTLKASGGVLSGGSETLIVHGTQDHIVNQNIAHCLGRNSGQENVLFDIAHRSDVVRVQDTNTLTSTDIHAISTSTLVRKLTPIECERLQGFPDNYTQIPYRNKPAEDCPDSPRYKAIGNSMAVPVMEWIGLRLQDYLTMEKTK
;
A
#
# COMPACT_ATOMS: atom_id res chain seq x y z
N MET A 1 -23.16 -30.24 -8.16
CA MET A 1 -22.72 -28.87 -8.46
C MET A 1 -23.70 -27.85 -7.87
N PHE A 2 -23.21 -26.80 -7.19
CA PHE A 2 -23.99 -25.61 -6.79
C PHE A 2 -23.76 -24.45 -7.78
N THR A 3 -24.39 -23.29 -7.60
CA THR A 3 -24.17 -22.09 -8.44
C THR A 3 -23.57 -20.93 -7.65
N TYR A 4 -22.71 -20.12 -8.25
CA TYR A 4 -22.14 -18.94 -7.59
C TYR A 4 -22.01 -17.72 -8.50
N GLY A 5 -21.93 -16.54 -7.90
CA GLY A 5 -21.52 -15.30 -8.53
C GLY A 5 -20.26 -14.77 -7.86
N SER A 6 -19.33 -14.23 -8.63
CA SER A 6 -18.09 -13.63 -8.12
C SER A 6 -18.13 -12.12 -8.39
N ILE A 7 -17.75 -11.31 -7.40
CA ILE A 7 -17.56 -9.86 -7.53
C ILE A 7 -16.13 -9.49 -7.12
N CYS A 8 -15.54 -8.48 -7.74
CA CYS A 8 -14.10 -8.18 -7.62
C CYS A 8 -13.25 -9.44 -7.94
N SER A 9 -13.66 -10.18 -8.98
CA SER A 9 -13.27 -11.58 -9.23
C SER A 9 -11.77 -11.81 -9.45
N GLY A 10 -11.04 -10.79 -9.89
CA GLY A 10 -9.63 -10.90 -10.26
C GLY A 10 -9.42 -11.94 -11.36
N ILE A 11 -8.40 -12.78 -11.19
CA ILE A 11 -8.17 -13.97 -12.04
C ILE A 11 -8.92 -15.21 -11.53
N GLU A 12 -9.89 -15.02 -10.63
CA GLU A 12 -10.98 -15.97 -10.38
C GLU A 12 -10.49 -17.35 -9.90
N ALA A 13 -9.69 -17.31 -8.82
CA ALA A 13 -9.26 -18.48 -8.05
C ALA A 13 -10.43 -19.38 -7.63
N VAL A 14 -11.62 -18.81 -7.48
CA VAL A 14 -12.85 -19.51 -7.06
C VAL A 14 -13.31 -20.48 -8.16
N SER A 15 -13.39 -20.05 -9.41
CA SER A 15 -13.71 -20.95 -10.54
C SER A 15 -12.64 -22.00 -10.79
N VAL A 16 -11.36 -21.70 -10.56
CA VAL A 16 -10.29 -22.73 -10.63
C VAL A 16 -10.44 -23.74 -9.50
N ALA A 17 -10.77 -23.31 -8.29
CA ALA A 17 -10.96 -24.17 -7.13
C ALA A 17 -12.25 -25.01 -7.16
N TRP A 18 -13.30 -24.53 -7.86
CA TRP A 18 -14.66 -25.09 -7.75
C TRP A 18 -15.14 -25.84 -9.00
N GLN A 19 -14.29 -26.08 -10.02
CA GLN A 19 -14.68 -26.62 -11.33
C GLN A 19 -15.64 -27.83 -11.27
N GLU A 20 -15.36 -28.82 -10.42
CA GLU A 20 -16.19 -30.04 -10.28
C GLU A 20 -17.41 -29.87 -9.33
N ILE A 21 -17.43 -28.81 -8.52
CA ILE A 21 -18.34 -28.68 -7.37
C ILE A 21 -19.29 -27.50 -7.41
N GLY A 22 -18.96 -26.44 -8.13
CA GLY A 22 -19.78 -25.24 -8.35
C GLY A 22 -19.68 -24.73 -9.78
N LYS A 23 -20.76 -24.15 -10.30
CA LYS A 23 -20.81 -23.46 -11.61
C LYS A 23 -20.93 -21.95 -11.42
N PRO A 24 -20.08 -21.13 -12.07
CA PRO A 24 -20.27 -19.69 -12.10
C PRO A 24 -21.49 -19.33 -12.98
N LEU A 25 -22.33 -18.41 -12.51
CA LEU A 25 -23.42 -17.84 -13.29
C LEU A 25 -23.03 -16.52 -13.96
N TRP A 26 -22.16 -15.76 -13.30
CA TRP A 26 -21.65 -14.47 -13.73
C TRP A 26 -20.44 -14.07 -12.89
N PHE A 27 -19.64 -13.17 -13.45
CA PHE A 27 -18.54 -12.48 -12.78
C PHE A 27 -18.83 -10.97 -12.73
N SER A 28 -18.05 -10.25 -11.94
CA SER A 28 -18.07 -8.79 -11.87
C SER A 28 -16.65 -8.32 -11.59
N GLU A 29 -15.98 -7.91 -12.67
CA GLU A 29 -14.59 -7.48 -12.67
C GLU A 29 -14.42 -6.39 -13.73
N ILE A 30 -13.51 -5.45 -13.47
CA ILE A 30 -13.35 -4.18 -14.20
C ILE A 30 -11.88 -3.82 -14.47
N GLU A 31 -10.90 -4.50 -13.83
CA GLU A 31 -9.48 -4.42 -14.17
C GLU A 31 -9.19 -5.11 -15.53
N PRO A 32 -8.65 -4.40 -16.56
CA PRO A 32 -8.61 -4.92 -17.93
C PRO A 32 -7.83 -6.21 -18.18
N PHE A 33 -6.88 -6.59 -17.31
CA PHE A 33 -6.14 -7.85 -17.46
C PHE A 33 -6.89 -9.04 -16.83
N PRO A 34 -7.34 -8.98 -15.55
CA PRO A 34 -8.39 -9.85 -15.02
C PRO A 34 -9.56 -10.10 -15.98
N CYS A 35 -10.19 -9.05 -16.53
CA CYS A 35 -11.27 -9.21 -17.52
C CYS A 35 -10.89 -10.05 -18.75
N ALA A 36 -9.65 -9.93 -19.23
CA ALA A 36 -9.15 -10.72 -20.36
C ALA A 36 -8.87 -12.19 -19.96
N VAL A 37 -8.43 -12.44 -18.72
CA VAL A 37 -8.25 -13.81 -18.19
C VAL A 37 -9.60 -14.50 -18.02
N LEU A 38 -10.62 -13.79 -17.52
CA LEU A 38 -12.01 -14.29 -17.46
C LEU A 38 -12.53 -14.63 -18.86
N ALA A 39 -12.41 -13.72 -19.82
CA ALA A 39 -12.89 -13.94 -21.19
C ALA A 39 -12.13 -15.05 -21.95
N HIS A 40 -10.90 -15.40 -21.52
CA HIS A 40 -10.12 -16.47 -22.11
C HIS A 40 -10.51 -17.86 -21.57
N HIS A 41 -10.64 -18.02 -20.26
CA HIS A 41 -10.94 -19.32 -19.63
C HIS A 41 -12.44 -19.61 -19.50
N TYR A 42 -13.28 -18.58 -19.47
CA TYR A 42 -14.71 -18.67 -19.18
C TYR A 42 -15.56 -17.86 -20.17
N PRO A 43 -15.40 -18.03 -21.50
CA PRO A 43 -16.08 -17.20 -22.51
C PRO A 43 -17.62 -17.27 -22.44
N ASP A 44 -18.17 -18.38 -21.96
CA ASP A 44 -19.63 -18.59 -21.79
C ASP A 44 -20.20 -17.95 -20.50
N VAL A 45 -19.36 -17.35 -19.65
CA VAL A 45 -19.75 -16.74 -18.38
C VAL A 45 -19.74 -15.21 -18.50
N PRO A 46 -20.89 -14.53 -18.33
CA PRO A 46 -20.93 -13.07 -18.47
C PRO A 46 -20.20 -12.38 -17.33
N ASN A 47 -19.17 -11.59 -17.65
CA ASN A 47 -18.68 -10.54 -16.75
C ASN A 47 -19.61 -9.33 -16.87
N LEU A 48 -20.23 -8.96 -15.75
CA LEU A 48 -21.25 -7.92 -15.65
C LEU A 48 -20.68 -6.53 -15.35
N GLY A 49 -19.36 -6.42 -15.16
CA GLY A 49 -18.65 -5.18 -14.88
C GLY A 49 -18.89 -4.67 -13.46
N ASP A 50 -19.33 -3.42 -13.34
CA ASP A 50 -19.47 -2.68 -12.07
C ASP A 50 -20.49 -3.31 -11.12
N MET A 51 -20.03 -3.74 -9.94
CA MET A 51 -20.84 -4.42 -8.93
C MET A 51 -22.01 -3.57 -8.39
N THR A 52 -21.90 -2.23 -8.43
CA THR A 52 -22.96 -1.32 -7.96
C THR A 52 -24.25 -1.47 -8.76
N THR A 53 -24.15 -1.92 -10.00
CA THR A 53 -25.31 -2.13 -10.90
C THR A 53 -26.07 -3.43 -10.63
N LEU A 54 -25.50 -4.36 -9.85
CA LEU A 54 -26.03 -5.72 -9.70
C LEU A 54 -27.34 -5.81 -8.91
N PRO A 55 -27.56 -5.10 -7.77
CA PRO A 55 -28.80 -5.20 -7.01
C PRO A 55 -30.05 -4.96 -7.86
N GLN A 56 -30.06 -3.90 -8.67
CA GLN A 56 -31.22 -3.59 -9.52
C GLN A 56 -31.41 -4.62 -10.64
N LYS A 57 -30.33 -5.06 -11.30
CA LYS A 57 -30.38 -6.13 -12.32
C LYS A 57 -30.94 -7.44 -11.75
N ILE A 58 -30.61 -7.76 -10.49
CA ILE A 58 -31.12 -8.94 -9.79
C ILE A 58 -32.62 -8.79 -9.50
N LEU A 59 -33.03 -7.66 -8.91
CA LEU A 59 -34.45 -7.37 -8.62
C LEU A 59 -35.32 -7.35 -9.88
N ASN A 60 -34.78 -6.82 -10.99
CA ASN A 60 -35.43 -6.81 -12.31
C ASN A 60 -35.45 -8.19 -13.00
N ARG A 61 -34.79 -9.22 -12.42
CA ARG A 61 -34.60 -10.56 -12.99
C ARG A 61 -33.81 -10.57 -14.32
N GLU A 62 -33.00 -9.54 -14.57
CA GLU A 62 -32.10 -9.44 -15.73
C GLU A 62 -30.90 -10.40 -15.62
N ILE A 63 -30.45 -10.69 -14.39
CA ILE A 63 -29.35 -11.63 -14.11
C ILE A 63 -29.76 -12.69 -13.08
N PRO A 64 -29.30 -13.95 -13.23
CA PRO A 64 -29.77 -15.07 -12.41
C PRO A 64 -29.17 -15.06 -10.99
N THR A 65 -29.90 -15.62 -10.03
CA THR A 65 -29.54 -15.61 -8.60
C THR A 65 -28.74 -16.84 -8.16
N PRO A 66 -27.45 -16.68 -7.77
CA PRO A 66 -26.60 -17.79 -7.37
C PRO A 66 -26.94 -18.38 -5.99
N ASP A 67 -26.37 -19.55 -5.66
CA ASP A 67 -26.39 -20.13 -4.31
C ASP A 67 -25.29 -19.55 -3.40
N VAL A 68 -24.21 -19.00 -3.96
CA VAL A 68 -23.02 -18.46 -3.25
C VAL A 68 -22.49 -17.15 -3.87
N LEU A 69 -21.85 -16.27 -3.08
CA LEU A 69 -21.32 -14.94 -3.48
C LEU A 69 -19.91 -14.65 -2.89
N VAL A 70 -19.01 -13.89 -3.56
CA VAL A 70 -17.60 -13.64 -3.14
C VAL A 70 -17.02 -12.25 -3.54
N GLY A 71 -16.17 -11.53 -2.74
CA GLY A 71 -15.41 -10.28 -3.16
C GLY A 71 -14.65 -9.39 -2.11
N GLY A 72 -14.05 -8.22 -2.50
CA GLY A 72 -13.27 -7.22 -1.66
C GLY A 72 -12.69 -5.94 -2.38
N THR A 73 -12.21 -4.86 -1.67
CA THR A 73 -12.21 -3.42 -2.18
C THR A 73 -10.97 -2.43 -1.95
N PRO A 74 -10.75 -1.36 -2.79
CA PRO A 74 -9.81 -0.18 -2.69
C PRO A 74 -10.33 1.25 -3.22
N CYS A 75 -9.54 2.38 -3.28
CA CYS A 75 -10.08 3.78 -3.06
C CYS A 75 -9.47 5.16 -3.61
N PHE A 76 -8.31 5.37 -4.29
CA PHE A 76 -7.77 6.71 -4.78
C PHE A 76 -7.13 6.70 -6.21
N THR A 77 -7.33 7.64 -7.15
CA THR A 77 -6.81 7.45 -8.54
C THR A 77 -5.29 7.63 -8.75
N ALA A 78 -4.76 7.21 -9.92
CA ALA A 78 -3.33 7.25 -10.26
C ALA A 78 -2.71 8.66 -10.29
N GLY A 79 -1.39 8.76 -10.18
CA GLY A 79 -0.61 9.99 -10.33
C GLY A 79 -0.65 10.94 -9.13
N HIS A 80 -1.29 10.54 -8.04
CA HIS A 80 -1.26 11.21 -6.75
C HIS A 80 -0.02 10.81 -5.96
N MET A 81 0.65 11.77 -5.32
CA MET A 81 1.97 11.57 -4.73
C MET A 81 1.85 11.34 -3.21
N VAL A 82 2.20 10.16 -2.72
CA VAL A 82 2.31 9.86 -1.29
C VAL A 82 3.73 10.15 -0.80
N LEU A 83 3.87 10.69 0.41
CA LEU A 83 5.17 10.90 1.06
C LEU A 83 5.69 9.60 1.68
N THR A 84 6.69 8.99 1.04
CA THR A 84 7.44 7.83 1.55
C THR A 84 8.72 8.26 2.28
N ASP A 85 9.41 7.33 2.94
CA ASP A 85 10.77 7.49 3.45
C ASP A 85 11.73 8.04 2.38
N LYS A 86 11.65 7.50 1.15
CA LYS A 86 12.43 7.88 -0.02
C LYS A 86 11.96 9.20 -0.67
N GLY A 87 10.85 9.77 -0.21
CA GLY A 87 10.26 11.00 -0.74
C GLY A 87 8.92 10.78 -1.44
N TYR A 88 8.50 11.71 -2.30
CA TYR A 88 7.18 11.64 -2.92
C TYR A 88 7.12 10.61 -4.05
N MET A 89 6.28 9.56 -3.91
CA MET A 89 6.09 8.51 -4.92
C MET A 89 4.62 8.43 -5.39
N PRO A 90 4.34 8.13 -6.67
CA PRO A 90 2.97 7.93 -7.14
C PRO A 90 2.30 6.75 -6.43
N ILE A 91 1.03 6.90 -6.04
CA ILE A 91 0.26 5.91 -5.26
C ILE A 91 0.17 4.54 -5.95
N GLU A 92 0.14 4.52 -7.27
CA GLU A 92 0.14 3.32 -8.12
C GLU A 92 1.48 2.56 -8.17
N THR A 93 2.56 3.13 -7.59
CA THR A 93 3.90 2.51 -7.54
C THR A 93 4.32 2.06 -6.13
N LEU A 94 3.47 2.27 -5.13
CA LEU A 94 3.76 1.92 -3.73
C LEU A 94 3.59 0.41 -3.50
N SER A 95 4.42 -0.13 -2.60
CA SER A 95 4.42 -1.54 -2.25
C SER A 95 4.05 -1.81 -0.79
N VAL A 96 3.62 -3.04 -0.48
CA VAL A 96 3.52 -3.49 0.92
C VAL A 96 4.92 -3.48 1.53
N GLY A 97 5.06 -2.93 2.73
CA GLY A 97 6.34 -2.73 3.40
C GLY A 97 7.06 -1.40 3.11
N ASP A 98 6.67 -0.64 2.07
CA ASP A 98 7.15 0.75 1.93
C ASP A 98 6.73 1.59 3.13
N LEU A 99 7.62 2.48 3.58
CA LEU A 99 7.38 3.34 4.73
C LEU A 99 6.78 4.67 4.27
N VAL A 100 5.64 5.07 4.83
CA VAL A 100 4.97 6.35 4.55
C VAL A 100 4.82 7.21 5.80
N VAL A 101 4.77 8.53 5.60
CA VAL A 101 4.63 9.50 6.69
C VAL A 101 3.16 9.71 7.06
N THR A 102 2.84 9.51 8.33
CA THR A 102 1.47 9.58 8.89
C THR A 102 1.09 11.00 9.35
N HIS A 103 -0.15 11.19 9.82
CA HIS A 103 -0.60 12.46 10.44
C HIS A 103 0.23 12.88 11.67
N GLN A 104 1.00 11.96 12.26
CA GLN A 104 1.90 12.23 13.39
C GLN A 104 3.33 12.57 12.93
N GLY A 105 3.53 12.80 11.63
CA GLY A 105 4.83 13.16 11.04
C GLY A 105 5.88 12.03 11.08
N ARG A 106 5.49 10.81 11.45
CA ARG A 106 6.37 9.65 11.64
C ARG A 106 6.18 8.61 10.55
N LEU A 107 7.19 7.75 10.34
CA LEU A 107 7.11 6.66 9.36
C LEU A 107 6.35 5.44 9.89
N LYS A 108 5.48 4.87 9.05
CA LYS A 108 4.81 3.58 9.27
C LYS A 108 4.76 2.76 7.97
N PRO A 109 4.86 1.41 8.03
CA PRO A 109 4.79 0.58 6.84
C PRO A 109 3.37 0.52 6.26
N ILE A 110 3.29 0.42 4.94
CA ILE A 110 2.09 -0.02 4.22
C ILE A 110 1.86 -1.51 4.49
N LEU A 111 0.65 -1.85 4.92
CA LEU A 111 0.15 -3.21 5.18
C LEU A 111 -0.56 -3.84 3.98
N ARG A 112 -1.23 -3.02 3.15
CA ARG A 112 -2.00 -3.47 1.98
C ARG A 112 -1.94 -2.43 0.86
N VAL A 113 -1.91 -2.90 -0.38
CA VAL A 113 -2.17 -2.10 -1.59
C VAL A 113 -3.26 -2.79 -2.43
N GLY A 114 -3.93 -2.07 -3.34
CA GLY A 114 -4.92 -2.66 -4.27
C GLY A 114 -5.54 -1.61 -5.20
N SER A 115 -6.22 -2.01 -6.27
CA SER A 115 -6.93 -1.12 -7.20
C SER A 115 -8.24 -1.72 -7.75
N GLU A 116 -9.19 -0.85 -8.12
CA GLU A 116 -10.56 -1.14 -8.62
C GLU A 116 -11.00 0.07 -9.47
N ILE A 117 -12.19 0.08 -10.10
CA ILE A 117 -12.80 1.29 -10.68
C ILE A 117 -13.97 1.72 -9.80
N LYS A 118 -14.05 3.01 -9.45
CA LYS A 118 -15.13 3.60 -8.65
C LYS A 118 -15.54 4.97 -9.17
N GLN A 119 -16.73 5.41 -8.78
CA GLN A 119 -17.14 6.80 -8.90
C GLN A 119 -16.18 7.71 -8.11
N VAL A 120 -15.74 8.79 -8.76
CA VAL A 120 -14.79 9.75 -8.20
C VAL A 120 -15.24 11.19 -8.46
N GLY A 121 -14.85 12.07 -7.55
CA GLY A 121 -14.91 13.51 -7.74
C GLY A 121 -13.56 14.18 -7.63
N LYS A 122 -13.49 15.39 -8.19
CA LYS A 122 -12.31 16.24 -8.28
C LYS A 122 -12.37 17.27 -7.17
N LEU A 123 -11.56 17.06 -6.14
CA LEU A 123 -11.38 17.96 -5.02
C LEU A 123 -10.38 19.05 -5.41
N THR A 124 -10.87 20.28 -5.56
CA THR A 124 -10.04 21.44 -5.86
C THR A 124 -9.66 22.16 -4.56
N ALA A 125 -8.36 22.31 -4.27
CA ALA A 125 -7.87 22.96 -3.05
C ALA A 125 -6.69 23.91 -3.33
N VAL A 126 -6.53 24.91 -2.45
CA VAL A 126 -5.54 25.99 -2.63
C VAL A 126 -4.11 25.47 -2.55
N GLY A 127 -3.39 25.58 -3.67
CA GLY A 127 -1.96 25.32 -3.78
C GLY A 127 -1.60 23.97 -4.40
N LEU A 128 -2.59 23.23 -4.90
CA LEU A 128 -2.41 22.06 -5.75
C LEU A 128 -2.05 22.44 -7.20
N PRO A 129 -1.32 21.57 -7.94
CA PRO A 129 -1.09 21.71 -9.37
C PRO A 129 -2.20 21.12 -10.23
N GLU A 130 -2.90 20.11 -9.70
CA GLU A 130 -3.95 19.30 -10.33
C GLU A 130 -4.92 18.90 -9.19
N PRO A 131 -6.25 18.85 -9.39
CA PRO A 131 -7.21 18.44 -8.34
C PRO A 131 -6.89 17.04 -7.79
N ILE A 132 -7.28 16.76 -6.54
CA ILE A 132 -7.24 15.38 -6.03
C ILE A 132 -8.48 14.64 -6.51
N VAL A 133 -8.28 13.54 -7.23
CA VAL A 133 -9.34 12.70 -7.77
C VAL A 133 -9.51 11.46 -6.90
N CYS A 134 -10.65 11.37 -6.23
CA CYS A 134 -10.88 10.43 -5.13
C CYS A 134 -12.36 10.09 -4.99
N THR A 135 -12.67 9.02 -4.24
CA THR A 135 -14.06 8.66 -3.96
C THR A 135 -14.69 9.72 -3.02
N PRO A 136 -15.97 10.10 -3.20
CA PRO A 136 -16.66 11.12 -2.40
C PRO A 136 -16.48 11.05 -0.88
N GLU A 137 -16.31 9.85 -0.34
CA GLU A 137 -16.16 9.57 1.10
C GLU A 137 -14.73 9.74 1.62
N HIS A 138 -13.72 9.93 0.77
CA HIS A 138 -12.34 9.75 1.25
C HIS A 138 -12.01 10.71 2.40
N PRO A 139 -11.65 10.23 3.60
CA PRO A 139 -11.40 11.04 4.78
C PRO A 139 -10.08 11.81 4.69
N PHE A 140 -10.19 13.13 4.67
CA PHE A 140 -9.11 14.10 4.83
C PHE A 140 -9.13 14.66 6.26
N TYR A 141 -7.95 14.98 6.80
CA TYR A 141 -7.87 15.68 8.09
C TYR A 141 -8.08 17.18 7.85
N ALA A 142 -9.09 17.78 8.47
CA ALA A 142 -9.51 19.14 8.18
C ALA A 142 -10.16 19.84 9.37
N GLN A 143 -10.13 21.18 9.36
CA GLN A 143 -10.73 22.03 10.39
C GLN A 143 -11.46 23.24 9.76
N LYS A 144 -12.38 23.84 10.52
CA LYS A 144 -13.10 25.06 10.15
C LYS A 144 -12.45 26.27 10.80
N TRP A 145 -12.08 27.28 10.00
CA TRP A 145 -11.67 28.59 10.52
C TRP A 145 -12.69 29.66 10.10
N GLN A 146 -13.62 29.94 11.02
CA GLN A 146 -14.59 31.03 10.91
C GLN A 146 -14.00 32.37 11.39
N THR A 147 -14.55 33.47 10.91
CA THR A 147 -14.04 34.81 11.22
C THR A 147 -15.19 35.83 11.20
N THR A 148 -15.64 36.22 12.39
CA THR A 148 -16.86 36.98 12.61
C THR A 148 -16.53 38.38 13.11
N ASN A 149 -17.12 39.41 12.51
CA ASN A 149 -16.93 40.80 12.94
C ASN A 149 -17.94 41.17 14.02
N THR A 150 -17.58 40.97 15.29
CA THR A 150 -18.39 41.37 16.46
C THR A 150 -18.21 42.85 16.77
N LYS A 151 -19.31 43.60 16.92
CA LYS A 151 -19.28 45.03 17.30
C LYS A 151 -19.24 45.15 18.83
N LYS A 152 -18.23 45.83 19.39
CA LYS A 152 -18.07 46.09 20.83
C LYS A 152 -17.68 47.56 21.00
N ASN A 153 -18.35 48.28 21.91
CA ASN A 153 -18.15 49.71 22.17
C ASN A 153 -18.07 50.56 20.87
N GLY A 154 -19.01 50.34 19.95
CA GLY A 154 -19.09 51.02 18.65
C GLY A 154 -18.12 50.51 17.57
N LYS A 155 -16.97 49.93 17.94
CA LYS A 155 -15.93 49.44 17.02
C LYS A 155 -16.17 47.99 16.60
N TYR A 156 -15.72 47.62 15.39
CA TYR A 156 -15.73 46.24 14.93
C TYR A 156 -14.46 45.51 15.39
N HIS A 157 -14.64 44.40 16.10
CA HIS A 157 -13.58 43.49 16.53
C HIS A 157 -13.74 42.16 15.80
N ARG A 158 -12.70 41.75 15.06
CA ARG A 158 -12.65 40.44 14.43
C ARG A 158 -12.46 39.36 15.51
N LYS A 159 -13.47 38.51 15.71
CA LYS A 159 -13.35 37.26 16.45
C LYS A 159 -13.06 36.13 15.47
N THR A 160 -11.90 35.51 15.60
CA THR A 160 -11.59 34.23 14.95
C THR A 160 -12.15 33.09 15.81
N ILE A 161 -12.67 32.05 15.16
CA ILE A 161 -12.97 30.76 15.79
C ILE A 161 -12.39 29.69 14.88
N ILE A 162 -11.54 28.84 15.45
CA ILE A 162 -10.93 27.68 14.81
C ILE A 162 -11.54 26.45 15.50
N SER A 163 -11.96 25.43 14.74
CA SER A 163 -12.30 24.13 15.31
C SER A 163 -11.04 23.28 15.52
N GLU A 164 -11.13 22.29 16.38
CA GLU A 164 -10.21 21.15 16.31
C GLU A 164 -10.24 20.51 14.91
N PRO A 165 -9.17 19.84 14.48
CA PRO A 165 -9.17 19.11 13.22
C PRO A 165 -9.79 17.71 13.38
N GLU A 166 -10.68 17.41 12.44
CA GLU A 166 -11.56 16.24 12.37
C GLU A 166 -11.34 15.51 11.01
N TRP A 167 -11.76 14.25 10.91
CA TRP A 167 -11.75 13.53 9.63
C TRP A 167 -13.03 13.84 8.85
N ILE A 168 -12.89 14.43 7.67
CA ILE A 168 -13.99 14.89 6.82
C ILE A 168 -13.85 14.26 5.43
N GLU A 169 -14.95 13.68 4.97
CA GLU A 169 -15.12 13.09 3.65
C GLU A 169 -14.90 14.10 2.51
N ALA A 170 -14.35 13.65 1.38
CA ALA A 170 -13.96 14.49 0.26
C ALA A 170 -15.08 15.41 -0.27
N HIS A 171 -16.32 14.92 -0.34
CA HIS A 171 -17.48 15.70 -0.79
C HIS A 171 -18.02 16.68 0.26
N LYS A 172 -17.76 16.44 1.55
CA LYS A 172 -18.17 17.30 2.67
C LYS A 172 -17.14 18.39 2.99
N LEU A 173 -15.98 18.41 2.33
CA LEU A 173 -14.88 19.34 2.58
C LEU A 173 -15.10 20.78 2.10
N GLU A 174 -16.13 21.12 1.33
CA GLU A 174 -16.29 22.50 0.85
C GLU A 174 -16.42 23.49 2.02
N GLY A 175 -15.64 24.58 1.97
CA GLY A 175 -15.56 25.56 3.06
C GLY A 175 -14.69 25.16 4.27
N TYR A 176 -14.29 23.89 4.39
CA TYR A 176 -13.27 23.46 5.35
C TYR A 176 -11.86 23.87 4.89
N GLN A 177 -10.90 23.73 5.79
CA GLN A 177 -9.49 23.83 5.48
C GLN A 177 -8.81 22.49 5.80
N TRP A 178 -8.20 21.82 4.82
CA TRP A 178 -7.44 20.60 5.10
C TRP A 178 -6.14 20.92 5.84
N VAL A 179 -5.58 19.92 6.51
CA VAL A 179 -4.30 19.98 7.21
C VAL A 179 -3.16 19.49 6.31
N SER A 180 -2.13 20.33 6.16
CA SER A 180 -0.77 19.95 5.77
C SER A 180 0.14 20.05 6.99
N LEU A 181 1.00 19.05 7.25
CA LEU A 181 1.95 19.13 8.38
C LEU A 181 3.09 20.11 8.06
N THR A 182 3.52 20.89 9.06
CA THR A 182 4.77 21.69 8.98
C THR A 182 5.88 21.16 9.89
N ASP A 183 5.67 20.03 10.56
CA ASP A 183 6.65 19.39 11.46
C ASP A 183 6.61 17.87 11.29
N PHE A 184 7.75 17.21 11.52
CA PHE A 184 7.99 15.82 11.13
C PHE A 184 8.92 15.10 12.12
N SER A 185 8.53 13.90 12.53
CA SER A 185 9.27 13.03 13.46
C SER A 185 9.78 11.78 12.72
N VAL A 186 10.59 12.02 11.69
CA VAL A 186 11.32 10.98 10.94
C VAL A 186 12.73 10.86 11.51
N MET A 187 13.21 9.61 11.65
CA MET A 187 14.46 9.27 12.36
C MET A 187 15.65 10.18 11.98
N PRO A 188 16.48 10.58 12.97
CA PRO A 188 17.64 11.41 12.72
C PRO A 188 18.66 10.67 11.86
N TYR A 189 18.86 11.19 10.65
CA TYR A 189 19.92 10.82 9.73
C TYR A 189 21.09 11.80 9.89
N GLY A 190 22.33 11.35 9.78
CA GLY A 190 23.54 12.19 9.91
C GLY A 190 24.81 11.36 9.77
N GLY A 191 25.97 12.03 9.72
CA GLY A 191 27.24 11.39 9.35
C GLY A 191 27.28 10.99 7.87
N PHE A 192 26.75 11.84 6.98
CA PHE A 192 26.54 11.52 5.57
C PHE A 192 27.82 11.33 4.75
N HIS A 193 28.98 11.77 5.27
CA HIS A 193 30.25 11.74 4.55
C HIS A 193 31.46 11.73 5.51
N SER A 194 32.48 10.93 5.19
CA SER A 194 33.69 10.71 6.00
C SER A 194 34.56 11.96 6.24
N LYS A 195 34.33 13.06 5.52
CA LYS A 195 35.21 14.25 5.47
C LYS A 195 34.49 15.60 5.39
N LEU A 196 33.16 15.62 5.29
CA LEU A 196 32.37 16.84 5.13
C LEU A 196 31.35 16.92 6.27
N THR A 197 30.96 18.13 6.68
CA THR A 197 29.90 18.26 7.68
C THR A 197 28.54 17.94 7.05
N ASP A 198 27.58 17.52 7.87
CA ASP A 198 26.21 17.32 7.38
C ASP A 198 25.57 18.63 6.87
N GLU A 199 26.06 19.80 7.32
CA GLU A 199 25.67 21.10 6.76
C GLU A 199 26.21 21.26 5.32
N ASP A 200 27.50 20.96 5.10
CA ASP A 200 28.12 21.01 3.77
C ASP A 200 27.41 20.06 2.80
N VAL A 201 27.22 18.79 3.20
CA VAL A 201 26.64 17.75 2.36
C VAL A 201 25.21 18.11 1.95
N LEU A 202 24.40 18.66 2.86
CA LEU A 202 23.03 19.07 2.55
C LEU A 202 22.94 20.38 1.75
N LEU A 203 23.91 21.29 1.90
CA LEU A 203 24.02 22.43 0.99
C LEU A 203 24.40 21.97 -0.43
N ILE A 204 25.36 21.04 -0.56
CA ILE A 204 25.70 20.41 -1.86
C ILE A 204 24.50 19.65 -2.42
N ALA A 205 23.70 18.96 -1.59
CA ALA A 205 22.47 18.30 -2.02
C ALA A 205 21.47 19.30 -2.63
N GLY A 206 21.33 20.50 -2.05
CA GLY A 206 20.53 21.58 -2.64
C GLY A 206 21.02 21.98 -4.04
N TYR A 207 22.31 22.26 -4.21
CA TYR A 207 22.90 22.55 -5.53
C TYR A 207 22.77 21.36 -6.51
N TYR A 208 22.88 20.13 -6.00
CA TYR A 208 22.72 18.91 -6.80
C TYR A 208 21.29 18.77 -7.32
N LEU A 209 20.29 19.06 -6.48
CA LEU A 209 18.88 18.92 -6.82
C LEU A 209 18.45 19.78 -8.00
N GLY A 210 19.01 20.99 -8.15
CA GLY A 210 18.84 21.81 -9.35
C GLY A 210 19.81 21.42 -10.45
N ASP A 211 20.89 22.20 -10.60
CA ASP A 211 21.86 22.17 -11.71
C ASP A 211 22.77 20.91 -11.77
N GLY A 212 22.57 19.90 -10.91
CA GLY A 212 23.47 18.76 -10.72
C GLY A 212 23.10 17.44 -11.40
N TRP A 213 24.13 16.61 -11.67
CA TRP A 213 24.02 15.20 -12.11
C TRP A 213 25.27 14.38 -11.72
N ILE A 214 25.22 13.05 -11.88
CA ILE A 214 26.35 12.16 -11.57
C ILE A 214 27.12 11.82 -12.84
N ARG A 215 28.44 12.03 -12.84
CA ARG A 215 29.37 11.57 -13.87
C ARG A 215 29.97 10.23 -13.46
N ARG A 216 29.91 9.25 -14.37
CA ARG A 216 30.48 7.90 -14.21
C ARG A 216 31.55 7.68 -15.28
N TRP A 217 32.62 6.94 -14.98
CA TRP A 217 33.67 6.60 -15.94
C TRP A 217 33.54 5.14 -16.40
N LYS A 218 33.41 4.90 -17.71
CA LYS A 218 33.28 3.54 -18.27
C LYS A 218 34.50 2.69 -17.88
N GLY A 219 34.26 1.50 -17.33
CA GLY A 219 35.31 0.58 -16.89
C GLY A 219 36.03 0.95 -15.59
N LYS A 220 35.53 1.92 -14.81
CA LYS A 220 36.09 2.26 -13.48
C LYS A 220 34.96 2.45 -12.47
N ASN A 221 35.10 1.89 -11.26
CA ASN A 221 34.20 2.23 -10.15
C ASN A 221 34.57 3.60 -9.54
N LYS A 222 34.46 4.65 -10.36
CA LYS A 222 34.63 6.05 -9.95
C LYS A 222 33.43 6.86 -10.42
N LYS A 223 32.94 7.70 -9.51
CA LYS A 223 31.81 8.61 -9.71
C LYS A 223 32.25 10.02 -9.29
N ALA A 224 31.51 11.03 -9.75
CA ALA A 224 31.72 12.42 -9.38
C ALA A 224 30.41 13.19 -9.50
N VAL A 225 30.21 14.17 -8.64
CA VAL A 225 29.10 15.12 -8.74
C VAL A 225 29.50 16.22 -9.71
N VAL A 226 28.65 16.54 -10.70
CA VAL A 226 28.87 17.67 -11.60
C VAL A 226 27.69 18.62 -11.52
N ILE A 227 27.97 19.93 -11.44
CA ILE A 227 26.97 20.99 -11.28
C ILE A 227 27.27 22.09 -12.31
N SER A 228 26.29 22.47 -13.14
CA SER A 228 26.47 23.51 -14.18
C SER A 228 25.93 24.86 -13.72
N VAL A 229 26.79 25.83 -13.43
CA VAL A 229 26.39 27.13 -12.86
C VAL A 229 26.92 28.31 -13.68
N ASN A 230 26.33 29.50 -13.49
CA ASN A 230 26.89 30.75 -14.03
C ASN A 230 27.98 31.31 -13.09
N LYS A 231 28.70 32.36 -13.53
CA LYS A 231 29.80 32.98 -12.78
C LYS A 231 29.38 33.55 -11.40
N GLU A 232 28.14 34.00 -11.23
CA GLU A 232 27.65 34.52 -9.95
C GLU A 232 27.31 33.40 -8.96
N LYS A 233 26.57 32.38 -9.42
CA LYS A 233 26.32 31.13 -8.67
C LYS A 233 27.64 30.47 -8.25
N TYR A 234 28.64 30.39 -9.16
CA TYR A 234 29.97 29.87 -8.84
C TYR A 234 30.68 30.68 -7.74
N ARG A 235 30.55 32.02 -7.72
CA ARG A 235 31.10 32.85 -6.63
C ARG A 235 30.47 32.51 -5.28
N LYS A 236 29.16 32.24 -5.24
CA LYS A 236 28.46 31.79 -4.01
C LYS A 236 28.98 30.42 -3.57
N PHE A 237 29.03 29.45 -4.48
CA PHE A 237 29.59 28.11 -4.23
C PHE A 237 31.03 28.17 -3.69
N SER A 238 31.90 28.99 -4.31
CA SER A 238 33.30 29.14 -3.91
C SER A 238 33.48 29.74 -2.50
N LEU A 239 32.53 30.58 -2.07
CA LEU A 239 32.53 31.15 -0.71
C LEU A 239 32.02 30.13 0.32
N SER A 240 30.95 29.38 0.00
CA SER A 240 30.45 28.30 0.86
C SER A 240 31.46 27.16 1.03
N PHE A 241 32.15 26.77 -0.03
CA PHE A 241 32.94 25.55 -0.10
C PHE A 241 34.44 25.79 -0.33
N ALA A 242 35.00 26.83 0.29
CA ALA A 242 36.39 27.28 0.09
C ALA A 242 37.48 26.21 0.37
N LYS A 243 37.15 25.12 1.07
CA LYS A 243 38.05 23.98 1.37
C LYS A 243 37.72 22.70 0.58
N LEU A 244 36.64 22.66 -0.20
CA LEU A 244 36.21 21.49 -0.94
C LEU A 244 37.05 21.32 -2.21
N SER A 245 37.72 20.18 -2.38
CA SER A 245 38.48 19.89 -3.59
C SER A 245 37.54 19.63 -4.78
N HIS A 246 37.59 20.51 -5.77
CA HIS A 246 36.79 20.41 -6.99
C HIS A 246 37.56 20.94 -8.21
N HIS A 247 37.22 20.44 -9.39
CA HIS A 247 37.71 20.99 -10.65
C HIS A 247 36.64 21.88 -11.29
N ILE A 248 37.07 22.87 -12.08
CA ILE A 248 36.18 23.68 -12.92
C ILE A 248 36.49 23.47 -14.40
N THR A 249 35.46 23.52 -15.25
CA THR A 249 35.59 23.61 -16.70
C THR A 249 34.62 24.66 -17.22
N THR A 250 35.08 25.59 -18.04
CA THR A 250 34.24 26.68 -18.58
C THR A 250 33.82 26.34 -20.01
N GLU A 251 32.52 26.43 -20.29
CA GLU A 251 31.95 26.33 -21.64
C GLU A 251 31.38 27.68 -22.07
N ASN A 252 31.70 28.07 -23.32
CA ASN A 252 31.20 29.27 -24.00
C ASN A 252 31.28 30.56 -23.14
N ASN A 253 32.33 30.70 -22.33
CA ASN A 253 32.59 31.81 -21.39
C ASN A 253 31.45 32.19 -20.43
N SER A 254 30.43 31.34 -20.27
CA SER A 254 29.17 31.67 -19.60
C SER A 254 28.69 30.59 -18.62
N VAL A 255 29.01 29.32 -18.90
CA VAL A 255 28.70 28.18 -18.03
C VAL A 255 29.98 27.64 -17.41
N ILE A 256 29.98 27.46 -16.09
CA ILE A 256 31.06 26.86 -15.30
C ILE A 256 30.54 25.52 -14.78
N LYS A 257 31.20 24.42 -15.18
CA LYS A 257 30.93 23.07 -14.68
C LYS A 257 31.86 22.78 -13.51
N ILE A 258 31.28 22.76 -12.31
CA ILE A 258 31.95 22.31 -11.08
C ILE A 258 31.94 20.78 -11.11
N THR A 259 33.09 20.12 -10.98
CA THR A 259 33.22 18.67 -10.86
C THR A 259 33.85 18.33 -9.50
N ILE A 260 33.05 17.81 -8.57
CA ILE A 260 33.50 17.30 -7.28
C ILE A 260 33.87 15.83 -7.49
N CYS A 261 35.17 15.54 -7.45
CA CYS A 261 35.75 14.24 -7.84
C CYS A 261 35.61 13.13 -6.78
N ASP A 262 34.60 13.24 -5.91
CA ASP A 262 34.32 12.30 -4.83
C ASP A 262 33.23 11.28 -5.24
N THR A 263 33.43 10.02 -4.84
CA THR A 263 32.55 8.89 -5.14
C THR A 263 31.62 8.57 -3.96
N GLU A 264 32.04 8.84 -2.72
CA GLU A 264 31.23 8.63 -1.51
C GLU A 264 30.04 9.60 -1.51
N LEU A 265 30.33 10.91 -1.68
CA LEU A 265 29.32 11.95 -1.87
C LEU A 265 28.42 11.70 -3.10
N ALA A 266 28.98 11.16 -4.19
CA ALA A 266 28.20 10.88 -5.40
C ALA A 266 27.21 9.73 -5.21
N ASP A 267 27.57 8.69 -4.45
CA ASP A 267 26.67 7.57 -4.14
C ASP A 267 25.65 7.93 -3.05
N PHE A 268 26.02 8.76 -2.07
CA PHE A 268 25.06 9.34 -1.14
C PHE A 268 23.99 10.16 -1.88
N LEU A 269 24.39 11.11 -2.72
CA LEU A 269 23.45 11.96 -3.46
C LEU A 269 22.59 11.15 -4.45
N TYR A 270 23.18 10.16 -5.12
CA TYR A 270 22.46 9.26 -6.03
C TYR A 270 21.40 8.42 -5.30
N SER A 271 21.74 7.83 -4.15
CA SER A 271 20.86 6.92 -3.41
C SER A 271 19.74 7.66 -2.67
N GLN A 272 19.99 8.86 -2.14
CA GLN A 272 19.01 9.63 -1.38
C GLN A 272 18.14 10.53 -2.26
N PHE A 273 18.73 11.24 -3.22
CA PHE A 273 18.03 12.31 -3.96
C PHE A 273 17.67 11.94 -5.41
N GLY A 274 18.04 10.75 -5.88
CA GLY A 274 17.76 10.26 -7.23
C GLY A 274 18.63 10.90 -8.32
N GLU A 275 18.32 10.64 -9.60
CA GLU A 275 19.11 11.14 -10.73
C GLU A 275 18.22 11.52 -11.94
N LYS A 276 18.73 12.42 -12.79
CA LYS A 276 18.05 13.06 -13.94
C LYS A 276 16.96 14.02 -13.46
N ALA A 277 16.71 15.11 -14.19
CA ALA A 277 15.82 16.18 -13.73
C ALA A 277 14.37 15.73 -13.40
N GLY A 278 13.89 14.63 -14.01
CA GLY A 278 12.58 14.04 -13.69
C GLY A 278 12.60 12.94 -12.61
N GLY A 279 13.77 12.39 -12.27
CA GLY A 279 13.94 11.29 -11.31
C GLY A 279 14.47 11.72 -9.94
N LYS A 280 14.61 13.03 -9.71
CA LYS A 280 15.02 13.60 -8.41
C LYS A 280 13.85 13.71 -7.43
N THR A 281 14.14 13.61 -6.14
CA THR A 281 13.17 13.71 -5.04
C THR A 281 13.81 14.27 -3.75
N ILE A 282 13.03 14.42 -2.68
CA ILE A 282 13.51 14.75 -1.32
C ILE A 282 12.95 13.71 -0.35
N PRO A 283 13.80 12.89 0.29
CA PRO A 283 13.42 11.95 1.36
C PRO A 283 12.68 12.60 2.52
N ALA A 284 11.80 11.86 3.20
CA ALA A 284 11.05 12.38 4.34
C ALA A 284 11.95 12.78 5.53
N TRP A 285 13.11 12.13 5.70
CA TRP A 285 14.07 12.51 6.76
C TRP A 285 14.66 13.91 6.57
N CYS A 286 14.71 14.42 5.33
CA CYS A 286 15.11 15.79 5.05
C CYS A 286 14.14 16.83 5.64
N LEU A 287 12.90 16.44 5.96
CA LEU A 287 11.88 17.33 6.52
C LEU A 287 12.01 17.49 8.05
N SER A 288 12.54 16.48 8.75
CA SER A 288 12.83 16.54 10.18
C SER A 288 14.23 17.07 10.50
N HIS A 289 15.19 16.90 9.57
CA HIS A 289 16.60 17.22 9.79
C HIS A 289 16.88 18.67 10.27
N SER A 290 17.95 18.86 11.04
CA SER A 290 18.35 20.17 11.60
C SER A 290 18.80 21.16 10.51
N PHE A 291 19.77 20.77 9.68
CA PHE A 291 20.29 21.57 8.57
C PHE A 291 19.39 21.55 7.31
N ARG A 292 18.10 21.21 7.43
CA ARG A 292 17.18 21.12 6.27
C ARG A 292 17.03 22.42 5.48
N SER A 293 17.24 23.56 6.15
CA SER A 293 17.34 24.89 5.53
C SER A 293 18.42 24.97 4.44
N LYS A 294 19.49 24.18 4.52
CA LYS A 294 20.60 24.16 3.55
C LYS A 294 20.24 23.52 2.22
N ILE A 295 19.39 22.50 2.24
CA ILE A 295 18.83 21.88 1.03
C ILE A 295 18.01 22.93 0.27
N PHE A 296 17.18 23.69 0.99
CA PHE A 296 16.39 24.78 0.43
C PHE A 296 17.27 25.95 -0.06
N GLU A 297 18.28 26.35 0.72
CA GLU A 297 19.26 27.39 0.37
C GLU A 297 19.99 27.04 -0.94
N GLY A 298 20.60 25.87 -1.02
CA GLY A 298 21.33 25.41 -2.21
C GLY A 298 20.44 25.29 -3.44
N TYR A 299 19.25 24.70 -3.30
CA TYR A 299 18.30 24.57 -4.40
C TYR A 299 17.78 25.94 -4.90
N MET A 300 17.57 26.89 -3.99
CA MET A 300 17.16 28.25 -4.34
C MET A 300 18.31 29.10 -4.93
N ILE A 301 19.58 28.71 -4.75
CA ILE A 301 20.72 29.30 -5.47
C ILE A 301 20.79 28.76 -6.92
N THR A 302 20.37 27.51 -7.17
CA THR A 302 20.37 26.91 -8.52
C THR A 302 19.09 27.18 -9.32
N ASP A 303 17.94 26.64 -8.91
CA ASP A 303 16.67 26.73 -9.67
C ASP A 303 15.73 27.82 -9.15
N GLY A 304 16.10 28.48 -8.05
CA GLY A 304 15.30 29.50 -7.41
C GLY A 304 15.42 30.91 -8.01
N SER A 305 14.31 31.64 -7.91
CA SER A 305 14.25 33.09 -8.05
C SER A 305 13.46 33.66 -6.87
N PHE A 306 14.03 34.64 -6.16
CA PHE A 306 13.33 35.39 -5.12
C PHE A 306 12.93 36.78 -5.64
N ARG A 307 11.63 37.08 -5.66
CA ARG A 307 11.09 38.41 -6.05
C ARG A 307 9.88 38.75 -5.19
N ASN A 308 9.74 40.00 -4.78
CA ASN A 308 8.58 40.55 -4.06
C ASN A 308 8.15 39.71 -2.82
N GLY A 309 9.11 39.18 -2.05
CA GLY A 309 8.82 38.33 -0.87
C GLY A 309 8.43 36.88 -1.18
N VAL A 310 8.56 36.45 -2.44
CA VAL A 310 8.16 35.12 -2.92
C VAL A 310 9.36 34.41 -3.55
N TYR A 311 9.69 33.22 -3.03
CA TYR A 311 10.56 32.26 -3.70
C TYR A 311 9.77 31.53 -4.79
N THR A 312 10.39 31.23 -5.92
CA THR A 312 9.80 30.46 -7.02
C THR A 312 10.87 29.64 -7.70
N ALA A 313 10.60 28.35 -7.91
CA ALA A 313 11.47 27.41 -8.60
C ALA A 313 10.65 26.50 -9.52
N ASN A 314 11.26 25.97 -10.59
CA ASN A 314 10.58 25.11 -11.57
C ASN A 314 11.29 23.75 -11.64
N SER A 315 10.55 22.64 -11.66
CA SER A 315 11.13 21.31 -11.88
C SER A 315 10.23 20.44 -12.75
N ILE A 316 10.81 19.59 -13.60
CA ILE A 316 10.04 18.57 -14.33
C ILE A 316 9.68 17.35 -13.46
N SER A 317 10.32 17.19 -12.28
CA SER A 317 9.94 16.17 -11.31
C SER A 317 8.78 16.64 -10.45
N LYS A 318 7.60 16.02 -10.62
CA LYS A 318 6.44 16.18 -9.72
C LYS A 318 6.82 15.87 -8.27
N SER A 319 7.66 14.85 -8.07
CA SER A 319 8.18 14.44 -6.77
C SER A 319 9.04 15.52 -6.09
N LEU A 320 10.01 16.09 -6.81
CA LEU A 320 10.87 17.16 -6.29
C LEU A 320 10.06 18.44 -6.01
N ALA A 321 9.08 18.77 -6.86
CA ALA A 321 8.23 19.94 -6.65
C ALA A 321 7.38 19.83 -5.37
N TYR A 322 6.79 18.66 -5.10
CA TYR A 322 6.13 18.39 -3.81
C TYR A 322 7.11 18.35 -2.63
N GLY A 323 8.30 17.75 -2.81
CA GLY A 323 9.34 17.69 -1.78
C GLY A 323 9.86 19.06 -1.35
N ILE A 324 10.19 19.94 -2.30
CA ILE A 324 10.59 21.33 -2.04
C ILE A 324 9.42 22.14 -1.45
N ALA A 325 8.18 21.88 -1.91
CA ALA A 325 7.00 22.52 -1.32
C ALA A 325 6.79 22.11 0.15
N ALA A 326 6.95 20.83 0.51
CA ALA A 326 6.89 20.35 1.89
C ALA A 326 8.04 20.89 2.74
N LEU A 327 9.28 20.80 2.24
CA LEU A 327 10.47 21.33 2.91
C LEU A 327 10.30 22.81 3.28
N SER A 328 9.79 23.64 2.37
CA SER A 328 9.55 25.05 2.66
C SER A 328 8.48 25.29 3.74
N GLN A 329 7.52 24.38 3.93
CA GLN A 329 6.54 24.45 5.01
C GLN A 329 7.22 24.22 6.37
N THR A 330 8.18 23.29 6.46
CA THR A 330 9.01 23.06 7.67
C THR A 330 9.97 24.21 8.02
N LEU A 331 10.09 25.19 7.12
CA LEU A 331 10.83 26.44 7.27
C LEU A 331 9.87 27.64 7.46
N GLY A 332 8.58 27.38 7.69
CA GLY A 332 7.56 28.38 7.97
C GLY A 332 6.95 29.07 6.73
N TYR A 333 7.33 28.72 5.51
CA TYR A 333 6.74 29.31 4.30
C TYR A 333 5.39 28.67 3.95
N THR A 334 4.42 29.49 3.54
CA THR A 334 3.24 28.97 2.84
C THR A 334 3.65 28.66 1.40
N SER A 335 3.55 27.41 0.94
CA SER A 335 3.92 27.04 -0.43
C SER A 335 2.74 26.77 -1.37
N SER A 336 2.99 26.63 -2.67
CA SER A 336 2.05 26.11 -3.66
C SER A 336 2.82 25.43 -4.79
N VAL A 337 2.28 24.35 -5.34
CA VAL A 337 2.77 23.75 -6.60
C VAL A 337 1.75 24.05 -7.70
N SER A 338 2.21 24.35 -8.91
CA SER A 338 1.35 24.61 -10.07
C SER A 338 1.93 23.97 -11.31
N LYS A 339 1.14 23.19 -12.06
CA LYS A 339 1.57 22.61 -13.34
C LYS A 339 1.58 23.70 -14.42
N VAL A 340 2.63 23.74 -15.23
CA VAL A 340 2.77 24.64 -16.37
C VAL A 340 3.02 23.80 -17.62
N THR A 341 2.02 23.75 -18.48
CA THR A 341 2.10 23.10 -19.79
C THR A 341 2.75 24.03 -20.81
N VAL A 342 3.61 23.48 -21.66
CA VAL A 342 4.40 24.23 -22.65
C VAL A 342 4.33 23.60 -24.04
N ALA A 343 4.68 24.37 -25.07
CA ALA A 343 4.83 23.82 -26.42
C ALA A 343 5.93 22.74 -26.43
N PRO A 344 5.75 21.59 -27.13
CA PRO A 344 6.73 20.49 -27.13
C PRO A 344 8.13 20.88 -27.60
N THR A 345 8.25 21.95 -28.38
CA THR A 345 9.50 22.54 -28.83
C THR A 345 9.49 24.05 -28.65
N LYS A 346 10.67 24.62 -28.44
CA LYS A 346 10.90 26.06 -28.44
C LYS A 346 12.21 26.37 -29.15
N GLU A 347 12.21 27.42 -29.98
CA GLU A 347 13.44 27.94 -30.54
C GLU A 347 14.21 28.76 -29.50
N ILE A 348 15.49 28.44 -29.32
CA ILE A 348 16.42 29.14 -28.43
C ILE A 348 17.70 29.38 -29.24
N GLN A 349 17.96 30.64 -29.60
CA GLN A 349 19.16 31.05 -30.36
C GLN A 349 19.37 30.25 -31.66
N GLY A 350 18.33 30.13 -32.50
CA GLY A 350 18.40 29.38 -33.77
C GLY A 350 18.39 27.85 -33.62
N ARG A 351 18.16 27.32 -32.41
CA ARG A 351 18.10 25.88 -32.15
C ARG A 351 16.71 25.48 -31.65
N ILE A 352 16.10 24.49 -32.29
CA ILE A 352 14.88 23.86 -31.80
C ILE A 352 15.26 22.98 -30.60
N VAL A 353 14.70 23.29 -29.42
CA VAL A 353 14.93 22.55 -28.18
C VAL A 353 13.61 21.96 -27.70
N ASN A 354 13.59 20.65 -27.43
CA ASN A 354 12.43 19.96 -26.87
C ASN A 354 12.17 20.49 -25.44
N GLN A 355 10.92 20.79 -25.13
CA GLN A 355 10.47 21.18 -23.79
C GLN A 355 9.62 20.07 -23.17
N ASN A 356 9.54 20.06 -21.85
CA ASN A 356 8.60 19.23 -21.10
C ASN A 356 7.75 20.13 -20.21
N ASP A 357 6.52 19.72 -19.93
CA ASP A 357 5.71 20.27 -18.84
C ASP A 357 6.49 20.26 -17.53
N TYR A 358 6.30 21.31 -16.72
CA TYR A 358 7.00 21.45 -15.45
C TYR A 358 6.08 21.90 -14.32
N TYR A 359 6.50 21.61 -13.10
CA TYR A 359 5.83 21.99 -11.87
C TYR A 359 6.57 23.19 -11.29
N GLN A 360 5.88 24.34 -11.24
CA GLN A 360 6.35 25.53 -10.55
C GLN A 360 5.99 25.43 -9.07
N MET A 361 7.00 25.38 -8.22
CA MET A 361 6.85 25.60 -6.78
C MET A 361 7.00 27.09 -6.48
N ARG A 362 6.14 27.62 -5.61
CA ARG A 362 6.26 28.96 -5.02
C ARG A 362 6.20 28.86 -3.51
N ALA A 363 6.99 29.67 -2.81
CA ALA A 363 6.95 29.81 -1.35
C ALA A 363 6.82 31.30 -0.98
N PHE A 364 5.77 31.60 -0.23
CA PHE A 364 5.42 32.94 0.23
C PHE A 364 5.87 33.10 1.67
N LEU A 365 6.58 34.21 1.97
CA LEU A 365 6.82 34.64 3.35
C LEU A 365 5.47 34.86 4.06
N GLN A 366 5.39 34.54 5.35
CA GLN A 366 4.13 34.46 6.09
C GLN A 366 3.31 35.76 6.04
N SER A 367 2.30 35.75 5.17
CA SER A 367 1.18 36.68 5.18
C SER A 367 -0.08 35.84 5.23
N THR A 368 -0.90 36.05 6.27
CA THR A 368 -2.06 35.20 6.58
C THR A 368 -3.23 35.49 5.64
N SER A 369 -3.09 34.98 4.41
CA SER A 369 -4.10 35.08 3.38
C SER A 369 -5.40 34.39 3.81
N ARG A 370 -6.54 34.81 3.25
CA ARG A 370 -7.82 34.11 3.49
C ARG A 370 -7.82 32.66 2.97
N LYS A 371 -6.88 32.28 2.10
CA LYS A 371 -6.81 31.00 1.38
C LYS A 371 -5.84 29.95 1.96
N SER A 372 -4.86 30.40 2.75
CA SER A 372 -3.89 29.55 3.45
C SER A 372 -3.51 30.19 4.79
N ARG A 373 -3.59 29.43 5.89
CA ARG A 373 -3.44 29.92 7.28
C ARG A 373 -2.56 28.96 8.09
N LEU A 374 -1.90 29.46 9.13
CA LEU A 374 -1.08 28.63 10.02
C LEU A 374 -1.73 28.54 11.40
N ASP A 375 -1.65 27.36 12.00
CA ASP A 375 -2.29 27.00 13.26
C ASP A 375 -1.50 25.88 13.95
N GLU A 376 -0.78 26.18 15.05
CA GLU A 376 -0.04 25.18 15.86
C GLU A 376 0.75 24.13 15.06
N ASN A 377 1.69 24.58 14.21
CA ASN A 377 2.51 23.74 13.31
C ASN A 377 1.72 22.93 12.25
N ARG A 378 0.48 23.34 11.97
CA ARG A 378 -0.36 22.90 10.84
C ARG A 378 -0.49 24.03 9.81
N LEU A 379 -0.39 23.72 8.53
CA LEU A 379 -0.67 24.63 7.42
C LEU A 379 -2.00 24.27 6.78
N LEU A 380 -2.96 25.18 6.91
CA LEU A 380 -4.36 24.98 6.59
C LEU A 380 -4.66 25.51 5.18
N ARG A 381 -5.25 24.68 4.31
CA ARG A 381 -5.59 25.06 2.91
C ARG A 381 -7.09 25.05 2.70
N SER A 382 -7.66 26.17 2.24
CA SER A 382 -9.06 26.20 1.85
C SER A 382 -9.32 25.22 0.70
N VAL A 383 -10.26 24.30 0.91
CA VAL A 383 -10.89 23.53 -0.17
C VAL A 383 -11.90 24.44 -0.88
N GLN A 384 -11.99 24.33 -2.20
CA GLN A 384 -12.71 25.25 -3.07
C GLN A 384 -14.00 24.67 -3.65
N SER A 385 -13.96 23.40 -4.07
CA SER A 385 -15.10 22.62 -4.56
C SER A 385 -14.78 21.12 -4.52
N PHE A 386 -15.82 20.29 -4.52
CA PHE A 386 -15.73 18.87 -4.87
C PHE A 386 -16.77 18.56 -5.95
N GLU A 387 -16.32 18.12 -7.12
CA GLU A 387 -17.18 17.91 -8.28
C GLU A 387 -17.11 16.45 -8.73
N ILE A 388 -18.22 15.71 -8.67
CA ILE A 388 -18.30 14.32 -9.13
C ILE A 388 -18.13 14.29 -10.66
N THR A 389 -17.24 13.43 -11.19
CA THR A 389 -16.88 13.45 -12.62
C THR A 389 -17.03 12.13 -13.38
N GLY A 390 -17.33 11.02 -12.73
CA GLY A 390 -17.52 9.71 -13.36
C GLY A 390 -16.71 8.61 -12.67
N ASN A 391 -16.51 7.48 -13.34
CA ASN A 391 -15.79 6.33 -12.77
C ASN A 391 -14.35 6.25 -13.28
N GLU A 392 -13.36 6.15 -12.38
CA GLU A 392 -11.92 6.06 -12.69
C GLU A 392 -11.24 4.94 -11.86
N VAL A 393 -10.05 4.49 -12.28
CA VAL A 393 -9.26 3.47 -11.57
C VAL A 393 -8.67 4.05 -10.28
N VAL A 394 -9.03 3.45 -9.14
CA VAL A 394 -8.72 3.86 -7.77
C VAL A 394 -7.85 2.85 -7.01
N TYR A 395 -6.60 3.21 -6.78
CA TYR A 395 -5.58 2.58 -5.96
C TYR A 395 -5.74 2.93 -4.47
N ASN A 396 -5.63 2.01 -3.52
CA ASN A 396 -5.57 2.35 -2.09
C ASN A 396 -4.35 1.75 -1.41
N ILE A 397 -3.84 2.45 -0.40
CA ILE A 397 -2.89 1.92 0.57
C ILE A 397 -3.50 1.90 1.98
N GLU A 398 -3.11 0.89 2.77
CA GLU A 398 -3.47 0.75 4.17
C GLU A 398 -2.20 0.83 5.01
N VAL A 399 -2.13 1.76 5.96
CA VAL A 399 -0.92 2.09 6.74
C VAL A 399 -1.07 1.62 8.18
N ALA A 400 0.02 1.09 8.76
CA ALA A 400 0.03 0.58 10.13
C ALA A 400 -0.13 1.67 11.21
N ASP A 401 -0.64 1.25 12.37
CA ASP A 401 -0.80 1.97 13.65
C ASP A 401 -1.63 3.28 13.62
N ASP A 402 -1.19 4.27 12.84
CA ASP A 402 -1.80 5.60 12.76
C ASP A 402 -2.92 5.68 11.72
N ASN A 403 -3.05 4.62 10.91
CA ASN A 403 -4.05 4.47 9.86
C ASN A 403 -4.14 5.67 8.90
N SER A 404 -3.03 6.35 8.61
CA SER A 404 -3.06 7.59 7.82
C SER A 404 -1.73 7.86 7.10
N TYR A 405 -1.78 8.70 6.07
CA TYR A 405 -0.63 9.11 5.27
C TYR A 405 -0.78 10.53 4.73
N ILE A 406 0.27 11.04 4.07
CA ILE A 406 0.27 12.35 3.39
C ILE A 406 0.23 12.13 1.88
N LEU A 407 -0.79 12.69 1.22
CA LEU A 407 -1.05 12.63 -0.22
C LEU A 407 -1.09 14.04 -0.80
N ASN A 408 -0.21 14.39 -1.75
CA ASN A 408 -0.13 15.73 -2.36
C ASN A 408 -0.04 16.89 -1.31
N ASN A 409 0.65 16.67 -0.18
CA ASN A 409 0.67 17.50 1.05
C ASN A 409 -0.63 17.56 1.88
N ALA A 410 -1.72 16.88 1.51
CA ALA A 410 -2.90 16.72 2.36
C ALA A 410 -2.74 15.51 3.30
N VAL A 411 -3.16 15.63 4.55
CA VAL A 411 -3.24 14.48 5.47
C VAL A 411 -4.54 13.71 5.20
N VAL A 412 -4.44 12.40 4.96
CA VAL A 412 -5.56 11.50 4.63
C VAL A 412 -5.50 10.23 5.48
N HIS A 413 -6.66 9.63 5.77
CA HIS A 413 -6.76 8.35 6.50
C HIS A 413 -6.81 7.15 5.53
N ASN A 414 -6.56 5.95 6.06
CA ASN A 414 -6.72 4.66 5.38
C ASN A 414 -8.11 4.53 4.75
N CYS A 415 -8.27 3.60 3.79
CA CYS A 415 -9.61 3.20 3.37
C CYS A 415 -10.32 2.33 4.42
N GLN A 416 -10.89 3.03 5.39
CA GLN A 416 -11.66 2.61 6.56
C GLN A 416 -12.67 3.76 6.86
N ALA A 417 -13.72 3.52 7.65
CA ALA A 417 -14.95 4.33 7.66
C ALA A 417 -15.40 4.80 9.06
N PHE A 418 -14.72 5.80 9.64
CA PHE A 418 -15.00 6.38 10.98
C PHE A 418 -15.35 7.87 10.96
N SER A 419 -16.25 8.38 11.82
CA SER A 419 -17.19 7.69 12.73
C SER A 419 -18.24 8.67 13.27
N VAL A 420 -19.40 8.14 13.70
CA VAL A 420 -20.59 8.84 14.25
C VAL A 420 -20.29 10.09 15.10
N ALA A 421 -20.76 11.25 14.63
CA ALA A 421 -20.78 12.50 15.39
C ALA A 421 -22.10 13.31 15.22
N GLY A 422 -23.26 12.63 15.26
CA GLY A 422 -24.56 13.30 15.41
C GLY A 422 -25.71 12.73 14.58
N LYS A 423 -26.85 12.48 15.24
CA LYS A 423 -28.21 12.31 14.66
C LYS A 423 -28.38 11.33 13.46
N ARG A 424 -28.50 10.04 13.77
CA ARG A 424 -29.53 9.10 13.25
C ARG A 424 -29.86 9.00 11.73
N GLU A 425 -29.01 9.48 10.82
CA GLU A 425 -29.15 9.30 9.36
C GLU A 425 -27.97 8.45 8.82
N SER A 426 -27.67 7.35 9.52
CA SER A 426 -26.38 6.64 9.44
C SER A 426 -26.29 5.55 8.35
N LEU A 427 -26.88 5.78 7.17
CA LEU A 427 -26.87 4.81 6.06
C LEU A 427 -26.43 5.37 4.68
N ASP A 428 -26.26 6.69 4.54
CA ASP A 428 -25.97 7.35 3.26
C ASP A 428 -24.49 7.81 3.13
N ASP A 429 -23.54 6.86 3.05
CA ASP A 429 -22.14 7.16 2.66
C ASP A 429 -21.40 5.96 2.02
N GLU A 430 -20.49 6.21 1.06
CA GLU A 430 -20.19 5.23 0.00
C GLU A 430 -19.12 4.15 0.32
N ARG A 431 -18.47 4.22 1.49
CA ARG A 431 -17.70 3.11 2.07
C ARG A 431 -18.58 2.13 2.81
N GLY A 432 -19.72 2.65 3.30
CA GLY A 432 -20.95 1.89 3.30
C GLY A 432 -21.16 1.30 1.91
N ASN A 433 -21.47 2.11 0.89
CA ASN A 433 -21.95 1.61 -0.42
C ASN A 433 -21.25 0.41 -1.06
N LEU A 434 -19.93 0.12 -0.97
CA LEU A 434 -19.47 -1.20 -1.48
C LEU A 434 -19.70 -2.39 -0.52
N THR A 435 -19.59 -2.19 0.79
CA THR A 435 -19.90 -3.23 1.79
C THR A 435 -21.42 -3.41 1.92
N LEU A 436 -22.16 -2.31 1.86
CA LEU A 436 -23.61 -2.24 1.74
C LEU A 436 -24.06 -2.76 0.38
N THR A 437 -23.40 -2.49 -0.75
CA THR A 437 -23.75 -3.14 -2.04
C THR A 437 -23.50 -4.64 -1.96
N LEU A 438 -22.44 -5.14 -1.30
CA LEU A 438 -22.30 -6.58 -1.04
C LEU A 438 -23.50 -7.13 -0.25
N ILE A 439 -23.99 -6.39 0.75
CA ILE A 439 -25.22 -6.74 1.50
C ILE A 439 -26.47 -6.61 0.62
N HIS A 440 -26.65 -5.55 -0.16
CA HIS A 440 -27.79 -5.30 -1.05
C HIS A 440 -27.84 -6.30 -2.22
N ILE A 441 -26.69 -6.75 -2.73
CA ILE A 441 -26.59 -7.88 -3.67
C ILE A 441 -27.08 -9.14 -2.97
N LEU A 442 -26.57 -9.45 -1.78
CA LEU A 442 -26.96 -10.63 -1.01
C LEU A 442 -28.47 -10.63 -0.65
N GLU A 443 -29.03 -9.47 -0.34
CA GLU A 443 -30.45 -9.26 -0.01
C GLU A 443 -31.34 -9.25 -1.25
N ALA A 444 -30.92 -8.66 -2.37
CA ALA A 444 -31.63 -8.76 -3.65
C ALA A 444 -31.66 -10.21 -4.15
N ILE A 445 -30.54 -10.93 -4.02
CA ILE A 445 -30.44 -12.37 -4.30
C ILE A 445 -31.44 -13.12 -3.42
N ASP A 446 -31.43 -12.90 -2.11
CA ASP A 446 -32.31 -13.61 -1.18
C ASP A 446 -33.79 -13.26 -1.37
N TYR A 447 -34.12 -12.01 -1.71
CA TYR A 447 -35.47 -11.56 -2.03
C TYR A 447 -36.03 -12.31 -3.25
N VAL A 448 -35.29 -12.33 -4.36
CA VAL A 448 -35.69 -13.02 -5.58
C VAL A 448 -35.68 -14.54 -5.39
N ARG A 449 -34.70 -15.10 -4.67
CA ARG A 449 -34.66 -16.53 -4.34
C ARG A 449 -35.84 -16.94 -3.46
N LYS A 450 -36.26 -16.12 -2.50
CA LYS A 450 -37.45 -16.32 -1.68
C LYS A 450 -38.74 -16.31 -2.50
N GLN A 451 -38.86 -15.41 -3.49
CA GLN A 451 -39.98 -15.44 -4.46
C GLN A 451 -40.00 -16.75 -5.27
N ASP A 452 -38.82 -17.22 -5.69
CA ASP A 452 -38.64 -18.46 -6.46
C ASP A 452 -38.73 -19.75 -5.61
N GLY A 453 -39.02 -19.66 -4.31
CA GLY A 453 -39.05 -20.82 -3.39
C GLY A 453 -37.67 -21.44 -3.10
N LYS A 454 -36.57 -20.77 -3.46
CA LYS A 454 -35.18 -21.22 -3.29
C LYS A 454 -34.65 -20.84 -1.89
N GLN A 455 -33.73 -21.65 -1.36
CA GLN A 455 -33.04 -21.34 -0.10
C GLN A 455 -32.14 -20.10 -0.24
N PRO A 456 -31.94 -19.30 0.83
CA PRO A 456 -31.01 -18.18 0.84
C PRO A 456 -29.59 -18.50 0.33
N CYS A 457 -28.93 -17.48 -0.19
CA CYS A 457 -27.54 -17.47 -0.63
C CYS A 457 -26.58 -17.62 0.56
N VAL A 458 -25.36 -18.05 0.25
CA VAL A 458 -24.23 -18.08 1.16
C VAL A 458 -23.19 -17.05 0.70
N LEU A 459 -22.87 -16.07 1.55
CA LEU A 459 -21.70 -15.23 1.32
C LEU A 459 -20.45 -15.98 1.75
N VAL A 460 -19.39 -15.89 0.95
CA VAL A 460 -17.99 -16.16 1.32
C VAL A 460 -17.22 -14.86 1.11
N TRP A 461 -16.42 -14.41 2.07
CA TRP A 461 -15.71 -13.13 1.99
C TRP A 461 -14.27 -13.30 2.48
N GLU A 462 -13.31 -12.72 1.75
CA GLU A 462 -11.88 -12.79 2.03
C GLU A 462 -11.36 -11.39 2.36
N ASN A 463 -10.62 -11.26 3.45
CA ASN A 463 -9.88 -10.02 3.73
C ASN A 463 -8.59 -10.28 4.53
N VAL A 464 -7.73 -9.27 4.63
CA VAL A 464 -6.51 -9.32 5.44
C VAL A 464 -6.83 -9.37 6.95
N PRO A 465 -5.99 -10.03 7.78
CA PRO A 465 -6.23 -10.12 9.23
C PRO A 465 -6.34 -8.78 9.98
N GLY A 466 -5.84 -7.68 9.40
CA GLY A 466 -5.95 -6.34 9.98
C GLY A 466 -7.39 -5.90 10.29
N VAL A 467 -8.39 -6.41 9.53
CA VAL A 467 -9.80 -6.05 9.71
C VAL A 467 -10.34 -6.38 11.11
N LEU A 468 -9.82 -7.45 11.74
CA LEU A 468 -10.17 -7.89 13.10
C LEU A 468 -9.68 -6.94 14.21
N SER A 469 -8.75 -6.04 13.90
CA SER A 469 -8.06 -5.15 14.85
C SER A 469 -8.24 -3.66 14.52
N THR A 470 -9.25 -3.31 13.74
CA THR A 470 -9.54 -1.91 13.37
C THR A 470 -10.09 -1.14 14.58
N LYS A 471 -9.43 -0.02 14.95
CA LYS A 471 -9.74 0.77 16.17
C LYS A 471 -11.18 1.25 16.27
N ASP A 472 -11.79 1.49 15.12
CA ASP A 472 -13.16 1.97 14.91
C ASP A 472 -14.22 0.84 14.84
N ASN A 473 -13.78 -0.42 14.96
CA ASN A 473 -14.64 -1.60 14.93
C ASN A 473 -15.42 -1.80 13.59
N ALA A 474 -14.77 -1.54 12.45
CA ALA A 474 -15.38 -1.69 11.12
C ALA A 474 -15.90 -3.11 10.85
N PHE A 475 -15.22 -4.13 11.38
CA PHE A 475 -15.68 -5.51 11.30
C PHE A 475 -16.98 -5.73 12.09
N GLY A 476 -17.16 -5.08 13.23
CA GLY A 476 -18.42 -5.10 14.01
C GLY A 476 -19.59 -4.42 13.30
N HIS A 477 -19.33 -3.36 12.53
CA HIS A 477 -20.31 -2.76 11.61
C HIS A 477 -20.69 -3.73 10.48
N PHE A 478 -19.71 -4.36 9.82
CA PHE A 478 -19.96 -5.33 8.74
C PHE A 478 -20.73 -6.56 9.24
N LEU A 479 -20.33 -7.13 10.39
CA LEU A 479 -21.05 -8.23 11.03
C LEU A 479 -22.49 -7.83 11.33
N ALA A 480 -22.73 -6.65 11.91
CA ALA A 480 -24.08 -6.17 12.22
C ALA A 480 -24.96 -6.03 10.97
N GLY A 481 -24.43 -5.46 9.88
CA GLY A 481 -25.13 -5.39 8.59
C GLY A 481 -25.48 -6.77 8.04
N LEU A 482 -24.55 -7.73 8.08
CA LEU A 482 -24.81 -9.10 7.65
C LEU A 482 -25.88 -9.80 8.50
N VAL A 483 -25.93 -9.57 9.81
CA VAL A 483 -26.92 -10.19 10.71
C VAL A 483 -28.19 -9.35 10.93
N GLN A 484 -28.33 -8.23 10.22
CA GLN A 484 -29.44 -7.27 10.28
C GLN A 484 -29.68 -6.68 11.69
N GLU A 485 -28.62 -6.45 12.44
CA GLU A 485 -28.67 -5.83 13.78
C GLU A 485 -28.58 -4.30 13.71
N CYS A 486 -29.42 -3.62 14.49
CA CYS A 486 -29.56 -2.15 14.46
C CYS A 486 -28.38 -1.37 15.07
N GLN A 487 -27.35 -2.05 15.60
CA GLN A 487 -26.17 -1.46 16.24
C GLN A 487 -24.91 -2.27 15.90
N PRO A 488 -23.72 -1.64 15.81
CA PRO A 488 -22.47 -2.35 15.56
C PRO A 488 -22.18 -3.36 16.67
N LEU A 489 -21.91 -4.61 16.27
CA LEU A 489 -21.53 -5.66 17.21
C LEU A 489 -20.16 -5.34 17.80
N GLN A 490 -19.96 -5.57 19.10
CA GLN A 490 -18.71 -5.24 19.78
C GLN A 490 -17.81 -6.48 19.92
N PRO A 491 -16.48 -6.33 19.76
CA PRO A 491 -15.55 -7.44 19.99
C PRO A 491 -15.61 -7.91 21.46
N PRO A 492 -15.40 -9.20 21.77
CA PRO A 492 -15.44 -9.71 23.15
C PRO A 492 -14.32 -9.19 24.07
N ARG A 493 -13.33 -8.47 23.52
CA ARG A 493 -12.13 -7.89 24.13
C ARG A 493 -11.69 -6.68 23.28
N GLU A 494 -10.49 -6.15 23.51
CA GLU A 494 -9.87 -5.04 22.75
C GLU A 494 -9.83 -5.21 21.22
N LYS A 495 -9.94 -6.45 20.71
CA LYS A 495 -10.03 -6.76 19.27
C LYS A 495 -10.83 -8.04 19.03
N TRP A 496 -11.24 -8.27 17.78
CA TRP A 496 -11.84 -9.54 17.37
C TRP A 496 -10.80 -10.66 17.38
N THR A 497 -11.26 -11.88 17.66
CA THR A 497 -10.44 -13.09 17.66
C THR A 497 -10.25 -13.63 16.25
N ASP A 498 -9.12 -14.34 16.02
CA ASP A 498 -8.77 -14.96 14.74
C ASP A 498 -9.83 -15.95 14.22
N ALA A 499 -10.77 -16.40 15.05
CA ALA A 499 -11.99 -17.05 14.62
C ALA A 499 -13.16 -16.61 15.50
N GLY A 500 -14.39 -16.73 15.00
CA GLY A 500 -15.59 -16.42 15.77
C GLY A 500 -16.90 -16.72 15.06
N TYR A 501 -17.99 -16.43 15.76
CA TYR A 501 -19.36 -16.83 15.41
C TYR A 501 -20.36 -15.81 15.94
N VAL A 502 -21.35 -15.46 15.11
CA VAL A 502 -22.51 -14.62 15.45
C VAL A 502 -23.76 -15.24 14.82
N HIS A 503 -24.91 -15.11 15.47
CA HIS A 503 -26.19 -15.62 14.99
C HIS A 503 -27.33 -14.67 15.35
N SER A 504 -27.99 -14.11 14.33
CA SER A 504 -29.27 -13.41 14.40
C SER A 504 -30.03 -13.70 13.09
N ALA A 505 -30.45 -12.69 12.31
CA ALA A 505 -31.12 -12.91 11.01
C ALA A 505 -30.27 -13.71 10.00
N ARG A 506 -28.94 -13.62 10.11
CA ARG A 506 -27.99 -14.57 9.51
C ARG A 506 -27.16 -15.25 10.60
N THR A 507 -26.70 -16.45 10.27
CA THR A 507 -25.51 -17.02 10.94
C THR A 507 -24.28 -16.53 10.20
N VAL A 508 -23.30 -15.99 10.94
CA VAL A 508 -22.00 -15.56 10.40
C VAL A 508 -20.89 -16.25 11.19
N CYS A 509 -19.88 -16.74 10.48
CA CYS A 509 -18.69 -17.35 11.06
C CYS A 509 -17.45 -16.85 10.33
N TRP A 510 -16.36 -16.58 11.03
CA TRP A 510 -15.07 -16.25 10.41
C TRP A 510 -13.93 -17.07 11.01
N ARG A 511 -12.86 -17.24 10.22
CA ARG A 511 -11.61 -17.89 10.62
C ARG A 511 -10.45 -17.36 9.79
N THR A 512 -9.35 -17.02 10.46
CA THR A 512 -8.06 -16.74 9.83
C THR A 512 -7.43 -18.07 9.40
N LEU A 513 -7.35 -18.29 8.09
CA LEU A 513 -6.66 -19.43 7.48
C LEU A 513 -5.28 -18.98 6.99
N ASN A 514 -4.34 -19.92 6.92
CA ASN A 514 -3.00 -19.69 6.36
C ASN A 514 -2.74 -20.71 5.25
N ALA A 515 -2.53 -20.25 4.01
CA ALA A 515 -2.44 -21.09 2.82
C ALA A 515 -1.39 -22.21 2.92
N GLN A 516 -0.34 -22.05 3.74
CA GLN A 516 0.69 -23.08 3.98
C GLN A 516 0.15 -24.43 4.46
N TYR A 517 -1.07 -24.46 5.03
CA TYR A 517 -1.72 -25.68 5.53
C TYR A 517 -2.65 -26.34 4.50
N PHE A 518 -2.71 -25.80 3.28
CA PHE A 518 -3.61 -26.22 2.20
C PHE A 518 -2.83 -26.65 0.94
N GLY A 519 -1.61 -27.16 1.09
CA GLY A 519 -0.84 -27.74 -0.02
C GLY A 519 0.00 -26.78 -0.86
N VAL A 520 -0.04 -25.46 -0.61
CA VAL A 520 0.87 -24.49 -1.24
C VAL A 520 2.02 -24.08 -0.33
N ALA A 521 3.21 -23.84 -0.89
CA ALA A 521 4.42 -23.51 -0.14
C ALA A 521 4.50 -22.01 0.26
N GLN A 522 3.42 -21.43 0.78
CA GLN A 522 3.24 -19.98 0.95
C GLN A 522 2.51 -19.58 2.24
N ARG A 523 3.04 -18.62 3.01
CA ARG A 523 2.46 -18.18 4.30
C ARG A 523 1.32 -17.14 4.21
N ARG A 524 0.42 -17.27 3.23
CA ARG A 524 -0.71 -16.33 3.02
C ARG A 524 -1.79 -16.48 4.10
N LYS A 525 -1.66 -15.73 5.19
CA LYS A 525 -2.73 -15.52 6.19
C LYS A 525 -3.83 -14.61 5.63
N ARG A 526 -5.10 -15.03 5.74
CA ARG A 526 -6.33 -14.27 5.41
C ARG A 526 -7.48 -14.67 6.31
N VAL A 527 -8.37 -13.71 6.58
CA VAL A 527 -9.66 -13.92 7.26
C VAL A 527 -10.67 -14.32 6.20
N PHE A 528 -11.20 -15.52 6.33
CA PHE A 528 -12.37 -15.94 5.58
C PHE A 528 -13.60 -15.82 6.48
N LEU A 529 -14.66 -15.25 5.95
CA LEU A 529 -15.96 -15.13 6.59
C LEU A 529 -17.00 -15.86 5.72
N VAL A 530 -17.91 -16.59 6.35
CA VAL A 530 -19.06 -17.21 5.70
C VAL A 530 -20.35 -16.77 6.40
N ALA A 531 -21.37 -16.42 5.63
CA ALA A 531 -22.66 -15.98 6.17
C ALA A 531 -23.85 -16.61 5.42
N SER A 532 -24.89 -17.03 6.14
CA SER A 532 -26.13 -17.52 5.51
C SER A 532 -27.36 -17.32 6.40
N ALA A 533 -28.51 -17.10 5.76
CA ALA A 533 -29.84 -16.99 6.39
C ALA A 533 -30.60 -18.34 6.43
N ARG A 534 -29.96 -19.46 6.11
CA ARG A 534 -30.58 -20.80 6.14
C ARG A 534 -30.76 -21.32 7.57
N LYS A 535 -31.64 -22.32 7.72
CA LYS A 535 -31.91 -23.00 9.01
C LYS A 535 -30.70 -23.77 9.55
N ARG A 536 -29.79 -24.23 8.69
CA ARG A 536 -28.55 -24.91 9.08
C ARG A 536 -27.45 -23.89 9.35
N SER A 537 -26.80 -23.97 10.52
CA SER A 537 -25.66 -23.12 10.85
C SER A 537 -24.50 -23.32 9.87
N ILE A 538 -24.03 -22.21 9.26
CA ILE A 538 -22.94 -22.20 8.27
C ILE A 538 -21.55 -22.47 8.91
N ALA A 539 -21.45 -22.42 10.25
CA ALA A 539 -20.18 -22.50 10.96
C ALA A 539 -19.34 -23.75 10.64
N GLN A 540 -19.97 -24.89 10.30
CA GLN A 540 -19.30 -26.14 9.91
C GLN A 540 -18.36 -26.01 8.70
N VAL A 541 -18.51 -24.95 7.89
CA VAL A 541 -17.66 -24.67 6.73
C VAL A 541 -16.27 -24.20 7.16
N LEU A 542 -16.15 -23.45 8.27
CA LEU A 542 -14.87 -22.92 8.77
C LEU A 542 -14.43 -23.54 10.11
N ILE A 543 -15.35 -24.02 10.95
CA ILE A 543 -15.09 -24.60 12.27
C ILE A 543 -15.29 -26.12 12.21
N GLU A 544 -14.37 -26.86 12.85
CA GLU A 544 -14.31 -28.31 12.78
C GLU A 544 -14.74 -28.93 14.11
N CYS A 545 -15.80 -29.74 14.09
CA CYS A 545 -16.28 -30.44 15.28
C CYS A 545 -15.34 -31.60 15.63
N LYS A 546 -14.61 -31.50 16.76
CA LYS A 546 -13.61 -32.50 17.18
C LYS A 546 -14.15 -33.91 17.52
N SER A 547 -15.47 -34.12 17.57
CA SER A 547 -16.06 -35.46 17.79
C SER A 547 -17.53 -35.53 17.40
N VAL A 548 -17.97 -36.72 16.99
CA VAL A 548 -19.37 -37.17 17.12
C VAL A 548 -19.50 -37.87 18.48
N ARG A 549 -20.67 -37.80 19.14
CA ARG A 549 -20.92 -38.64 20.33
C ARG A 549 -20.86 -40.13 19.96
N GLY A 550 -20.03 -40.91 20.64
CA GLY A 550 -20.27 -42.36 20.81
C GLY A 550 -19.14 -43.32 20.46
N HIS A 551 -18.13 -42.92 19.68
CA HIS A 551 -17.02 -43.82 19.33
C HIS A 551 -15.64 -43.16 19.51
N PHE A 552 -14.83 -43.76 20.38
CA PHE A 552 -13.39 -43.58 20.38
C PHE A 552 -12.76 -44.70 19.55
N THR A 553 -12.38 -44.43 18.32
CA THR A 553 -11.24 -45.13 17.72
C THR A 553 -9.97 -44.50 18.29
N THR A 554 -9.08 -45.33 18.82
CA THR A 554 -7.81 -44.87 19.40
C THR A 554 -7.01 -44.16 18.30
N SER A 555 -6.65 -42.89 18.53
CA SER A 555 -5.71 -42.20 17.66
C SER A 555 -4.37 -42.95 17.67
N GLU A 556 -3.71 -43.02 16.52
CA GLU A 556 -2.30 -43.44 16.48
C GLU A 556 -1.50 -42.60 17.49
N SER A 557 -0.59 -43.25 18.20
CA SER A 557 0.15 -42.63 19.31
C SER A 557 0.91 -41.39 18.84
N GLU A 558 0.92 -40.34 19.69
CA GLU A 558 1.78 -39.18 19.49
C GLU A 558 3.21 -39.64 19.21
N ARG A 559 3.76 -39.31 18.03
CA ARG A 559 5.17 -39.55 17.75
C ARG A 559 5.97 -38.68 18.72
N LYS A 560 6.68 -39.33 19.66
CA LYS A 560 7.50 -38.67 20.70
C LYS A 560 8.26 -37.48 20.12
N ALA A 561 8.23 -36.36 20.83
CA ALA A 561 9.06 -35.21 20.50
C ALA A 561 10.55 -35.62 20.41
N VAL A 562 11.28 -35.02 19.49
CA VAL A 562 12.70 -35.31 19.27
C VAL A 562 13.49 -34.96 20.54
N THR A 563 14.30 -35.89 21.05
CA THR A 563 15.08 -35.66 22.28
C THR A 563 16.11 -34.55 22.10
N GLY A 564 16.11 -33.60 23.04
CA GLY A 564 17.10 -32.54 23.09
C GLY A 564 18.37 -32.97 23.82
N PHE A 565 19.49 -32.34 23.45
CA PHE A 565 20.73 -32.39 24.21
C PHE A 565 20.87 -31.10 25.04
N ILE A 566 21.35 -31.25 26.28
CA ILE A 566 21.66 -30.13 27.17
C ILE A 566 23.17 -30.13 27.43
N GLU A 567 23.81 -28.97 27.26
CA GLU A 567 25.22 -28.79 27.60
C GLU A 567 25.40 -28.69 29.11
N THR A 568 26.37 -29.41 29.67
CA THR A 568 26.68 -29.38 31.11
C THR A 568 28.01 -28.72 31.43
N SER A 569 28.91 -28.67 30.45
CA SER A 569 30.19 -27.94 30.46
C SER A 569 30.70 -27.85 29.02
N PHE A 570 31.67 -26.96 28.77
CA PHE A 570 32.15 -26.57 27.43
C PHE A 570 32.38 -27.78 26.49
N GLY A 571 31.49 -27.97 25.51
CA GLY A 571 31.55 -29.06 24.51
C GLY A 571 31.06 -30.44 24.98
N ALA A 572 30.44 -30.56 26.16
CA ALA A 572 29.93 -31.81 26.72
C ALA A 572 28.40 -31.80 26.84
N TYR A 573 27.74 -32.63 26.02
CA TYR A 573 26.28 -32.70 25.90
C TYR A 573 25.71 -33.99 26.53
N ARG A 574 24.57 -33.88 27.22
CA ARG A 574 23.81 -35.03 27.74
C ARG A 574 22.37 -35.03 27.23
N GLN A 575 21.86 -36.20 26.87
CA GLN A 575 20.50 -36.38 26.34
C GLN A 575 19.43 -36.15 27.44
N SER A 576 18.33 -35.48 27.10
CA SER A 576 17.23 -35.13 28.01
C SER A 576 15.86 -35.35 27.34
N GLU A 577 14.86 -35.79 28.12
CA GLU A 577 13.45 -35.85 27.68
C GLU A 577 12.70 -34.51 27.91
N GLN A 578 13.35 -33.49 28.48
CA GLN A 578 12.80 -32.13 28.58
C GLN A 578 13.60 -31.16 27.71
N GLY A 579 12.95 -30.57 26.69
CA GLY A 579 13.52 -29.52 25.85
C GLY A 579 13.50 -28.16 26.55
N GLY A 580 14.66 -27.52 26.68
CA GLY A 580 14.80 -26.25 27.38
C GLY A 580 14.34 -25.04 26.55
N THR A 581 13.50 -24.18 27.12
CA THR A 581 13.09 -22.92 26.50
C THR A 581 14.22 -21.88 26.58
N LEU A 582 14.68 -21.37 25.42
CA LEU A 582 15.54 -20.19 25.36
C LEU A 582 14.80 -18.97 25.96
N LYS A 583 15.33 -18.43 27.06
CA LYS A 583 14.87 -17.16 27.63
C LYS A 583 15.49 -15.98 26.87
N ALA A 584 14.74 -14.91 26.69
CA ALA A 584 15.16 -13.72 25.93
C ALA A 584 16.24 -12.85 26.62
N SER A 585 16.72 -13.22 27.81
CA SER A 585 17.82 -12.54 28.52
C SER A 585 18.45 -13.47 29.57
N GLY A 586 19.75 -13.28 29.85
CA GLY A 586 20.46 -13.99 30.94
C GLY A 586 21.83 -14.60 30.64
N GLY A 587 22.49 -14.29 29.50
CA GLY A 587 23.87 -14.72 29.22
C GLY A 587 24.92 -13.89 29.96
N VAL A 588 26.00 -14.54 30.44
CA VAL A 588 27.01 -13.94 31.36
C VAL A 588 27.91 -12.88 30.69
N LEU A 589 27.98 -12.85 29.36
CA LEU A 589 28.54 -11.74 28.58
C LEU A 589 27.47 -11.26 27.60
N SER A 590 27.26 -9.94 27.54
CA SER A 590 26.17 -9.29 26.80
C SER A 590 26.37 -9.27 25.28
N GLY A 591 26.38 -10.45 24.65
CA GLY A 591 26.65 -10.60 23.21
C GLY A 591 26.74 -12.07 22.79
N GLY A 592 25.67 -12.84 23.00
CA GLY A 592 25.64 -14.29 22.80
C GLY A 592 25.52 -14.76 21.34
N SER A 593 26.56 -14.55 20.53
CA SER A 593 27.04 -15.63 19.65
C SER A 593 27.83 -16.64 20.52
N GLU A 594 28.06 -17.90 20.16
CA GLU A 594 28.14 -18.54 18.83
C GLU A 594 27.58 -19.98 18.89
N THR A 595 27.24 -20.57 17.74
CA THR A 595 27.56 -21.99 17.37
C THR A 595 27.23 -22.22 15.89
N LEU A 596 28.17 -22.79 15.14
CA LEU A 596 27.98 -23.30 13.78
C LEU A 596 27.81 -24.82 13.81
N ILE A 597 26.85 -25.37 13.06
CA ILE A 597 26.86 -26.77 12.58
C ILE A 597 26.47 -26.77 11.10
N VAL A 598 27.08 -27.66 10.31
CA VAL A 598 27.13 -27.57 8.85
C VAL A 598 26.89 -28.93 8.17
N HIS A 599 25.94 -28.95 7.22
CA HIS A 599 25.82 -29.86 6.07
C HIS A 599 25.31 -31.32 6.27
N GLY A 600 24.82 -31.94 5.17
CA GLY A 600 24.34 -33.33 5.15
C GLY A 600 23.54 -33.77 3.91
N THR A 601 24.17 -33.82 2.72
CA THR A 601 23.77 -34.57 1.51
C THR A 601 22.36 -34.37 0.88
N GLN A 602 22.35 -33.94 -0.40
CA GLN A 602 21.37 -34.43 -1.39
C GLN A 602 21.96 -34.30 -2.81
N ASP A 603 21.77 -35.32 -3.65
CA ASP A 603 22.30 -35.37 -5.01
C ASP A 603 21.57 -34.45 -6.01
N HIS A 604 22.20 -34.21 -7.17
CA HIS A 604 21.64 -33.39 -8.26
C HIS A 604 20.41 -34.04 -8.91
N ILE A 605 19.20 -33.77 -8.39
CA ILE A 605 17.95 -34.12 -9.06
C ILE A 605 17.67 -33.11 -10.19
N VAL A 606 18.04 -33.49 -11.41
CA VAL A 606 17.70 -32.73 -12.63
C VAL A 606 16.41 -33.29 -13.24
N ASN A 607 15.26 -32.84 -12.74
CA ASN A 607 13.95 -33.16 -13.31
C ASN A 607 13.19 -31.87 -13.65
N GLN A 608 12.82 -31.70 -14.92
CA GLN A 608 12.18 -30.46 -15.42
C GLN A 608 10.67 -30.43 -15.18
N ASN A 609 10.05 -31.56 -14.83
CA ASN A 609 8.59 -31.74 -14.87
C ASN A 609 7.92 -31.75 -13.50
N ILE A 610 8.68 -31.78 -12.38
CA ILE A 610 8.12 -31.85 -11.01
C ILE A 610 8.92 -30.92 -10.09
N ALA A 611 8.23 -30.01 -9.40
CA ALA A 611 8.80 -29.23 -8.31
C ALA A 611 8.82 -30.07 -7.03
N HIS A 612 9.97 -30.63 -6.67
CA HIS A 612 10.15 -31.35 -5.41
C HIS A 612 10.41 -30.41 -4.23
N CYS A 613 9.90 -30.75 -3.05
CA CYS A 613 10.30 -30.10 -1.80
C CYS A 613 11.74 -30.46 -1.45
N LEU A 614 12.57 -29.45 -1.16
CA LEU A 614 13.72 -29.66 -0.27
C LEU A 614 13.16 -29.86 1.15
N GLY A 615 13.32 -31.06 1.70
CA GLY A 615 12.97 -31.34 3.08
C GLY A 615 12.63 -32.79 3.39
N ARG A 616 13.44 -33.43 4.23
CA ARG A 616 12.99 -34.54 5.10
C ARG A 616 12.44 -34.05 6.45
N ASN A 617 12.59 -32.76 6.76
CA ASN A 617 12.36 -32.16 8.08
C ASN A 617 11.22 -31.11 8.09
N SER A 618 10.04 -31.49 7.59
CA SER A 618 8.76 -30.78 7.86
C SER A 618 8.73 -29.25 7.69
N GLY A 619 9.47 -28.71 6.71
CA GLY A 619 9.32 -27.30 6.27
C GLY A 619 9.99 -26.23 7.14
N GLN A 620 11.00 -26.56 7.96
CA GLN A 620 11.77 -25.58 8.75
C GLN A 620 13.08 -25.08 8.10
N GLU A 621 13.40 -25.54 6.88
CA GLU A 621 14.70 -25.29 6.23
C GLU A 621 14.56 -24.33 5.03
N ASN A 622 14.62 -23.02 5.30
CA ASN A 622 14.84 -21.97 4.30
C ASN A 622 15.60 -20.81 4.96
N VAL A 623 16.92 -20.72 4.73
CA VAL A 623 17.75 -19.61 5.22
C VAL A 623 18.24 -18.80 4.02
N LEU A 624 17.83 -17.53 3.96
CA LEU A 624 18.34 -16.54 3.00
C LEU A 624 19.50 -15.80 3.68
N PHE A 625 20.70 -15.94 3.13
CA PHE A 625 21.91 -15.31 3.68
C PHE A 625 22.18 -13.99 2.95
N ASP A 626 22.12 -12.87 3.67
CA ASP A 626 22.45 -11.54 3.15
C ASP A 626 23.83 -11.09 3.66
N ILE A 627 24.63 -10.47 2.79
CA ILE A 627 25.92 -9.85 3.13
C ILE A 627 25.98 -8.41 2.56
N ALA A 628 24.92 -7.64 2.81
CA ALA A 628 24.93 -6.18 2.70
C ALA A 628 25.47 -5.54 4.00
N HIS A 629 26.80 -5.40 4.09
CA HIS A 629 27.58 -4.55 5.01
C HIS A 629 26.94 -4.12 6.36
N ARG A 630 27.45 -4.70 7.47
CA ARG A 630 27.52 -4.20 8.87
C ARG A 630 26.56 -3.02 9.24
N SER A 631 25.64 -3.14 10.21
CA SER A 631 25.70 -4.00 11.41
C SER A 631 24.37 -4.23 12.16
N ASP A 632 24.32 -5.35 12.90
CA ASP A 632 23.61 -5.56 14.18
C ASP A 632 22.07 -5.68 14.25
N VAL A 633 21.37 -6.14 13.21
CA VAL A 633 20.02 -6.77 13.40
C VAL A 633 19.85 -8.03 12.55
N VAL A 634 19.97 -9.21 13.18
CA VAL A 634 19.52 -10.48 12.58
C VAL A 634 18.02 -10.66 12.83
N ARG A 635 17.21 -10.75 11.76
CA ARG A 635 15.84 -11.25 11.85
C ARG A 635 15.76 -12.66 11.28
N VAL A 636 15.40 -13.62 12.12
CA VAL A 636 14.79 -14.86 11.64
C VAL A 636 13.40 -14.49 11.15
N GLN A 637 13.21 -14.41 9.83
CA GLN A 637 11.89 -14.19 9.24
C GLN A 637 11.18 -15.51 8.97
N ASP A 638 9.96 -15.60 9.47
CA ASP A 638 8.98 -16.60 9.02
C ASP A 638 8.79 -16.49 7.49
N THR A 639 8.80 -17.63 6.80
CA THR A 639 8.97 -17.73 5.33
C THR A 639 7.95 -16.97 4.48
N ASN A 640 8.38 -16.66 3.25
CA ASN A 640 7.74 -15.76 2.29
C ASN A 640 6.25 -16.04 1.98
N THR A 641 5.57 -14.98 1.54
CA THR A 641 4.18 -14.99 1.08
C THR A 641 4.10 -14.27 -0.26
N LEU A 642 3.47 -14.83 -1.30
CA LEU A 642 3.18 -14.04 -2.50
C LEU A 642 2.27 -12.86 -2.16
N THR A 643 2.77 -11.66 -2.48
CA THR A 643 1.99 -10.43 -2.62
C THR A 643 2.10 -9.93 -4.06
N SER A 644 1.30 -8.93 -4.45
CA SER A 644 1.37 -8.28 -5.77
C SER A 644 2.59 -7.35 -5.93
N THR A 645 3.48 -7.30 -4.93
CA THR A 645 4.58 -6.34 -4.82
C THR A 645 5.96 -6.97 -4.58
N ASP A 646 6.03 -8.28 -4.32
CA ASP A 646 7.27 -8.94 -3.91
C ASP A 646 8.22 -9.27 -5.07
N ILE A 647 9.52 -9.07 -4.83
CA ILE A 647 10.60 -9.63 -5.66
C ILE A 647 11.07 -10.94 -5.01
N HIS A 648 10.24 -11.98 -5.09
CA HIS A 648 10.67 -13.32 -4.69
C HIS A 648 11.85 -13.77 -5.52
N ALA A 649 12.88 -14.30 -4.86
CA ALA A 649 14.09 -14.77 -5.51
C ALA A 649 14.56 -16.10 -4.95
N ILE A 650 15.10 -16.94 -5.83
CA ILE A 650 15.81 -18.17 -5.46
C ILE A 650 17.31 -17.90 -5.60
N SER A 651 18.07 -18.28 -4.58
CA SER A 651 19.53 -18.30 -4.61
C SER A 651 20.01 -19.73 -4.86
N THR A 652 20.72 -19.95 -5.96
CA THR A 652 21.54 -21.15 -6.18
C THR A 652 22.99 -20.81 -5.87
N SER A 653 23.88 -21.82 -5.84
CA SER A 653 25.29 -21.66 -5.44
C SER A 653 26.11 -20.65 -6.26
N THR A 654 25.58 -20.11 -7.36
CA THR A 654 26.23 -19.07 -8.18
C THR A 654 25.31 -17.95 -8.68
N LEU A 655 23.99 -17.95 -8.41
CA LEU A 655 23.08 -16.94 -8.97
C LEU A 655 21.82 -16.67 -8.12
N VAL A 656 21.39 -15.40 -8.12
CA VAL A 656 20.07 -14.97 -7.63
C VAL A 656 19.19 -14.59 -8.83
N ARG A 657 17.97 -15.13 -8.91
CA ARG A 657 16.97 -14.76 -9.95
C ARG A 657 15.60 -14.51 -9.35
N LYS A 658 14.76 -13.74 -10.03
CA LYS A 658 13.32 -13.66 -9.71
C LYS A 658 12.64 -15.03 -9.87
N LEU A 659 11.55 -15.26 -9.14
CA LEU A 659 10.53 -16.21 -9.56
C LEU A 659 9.91 -15.78 -10.89
N THR A 660 9.58 -16.77 -11.72
CA THR A 660 8.79 -16.65 -12.94
C THR A 660 7.29 -16.52 -12.63
N PRO A 661 6.44 -16.11 -13.59
CA PRO A 661 5.00 -16.09 -13.35
C PRO A 661 4.43 -17.48 -13.06
N ILE A 662 5.03 -18.55 -13.62
CA ILE A 662 4.63 -19.95 -13.40
C ILE A 662 4.90 -20.37 -11.96
N GLU A 663 6.06 -20.02 -11.40
CA GLU A 663 6.35 -20.27 -9.99
C GLU A 663 5.40 -19.50 -9.07
N CYS A 664 4.95 -18.32 -9.49
CA CYS A 664 3.92 -17.56 -8.77
C CYS A 664 2.51 -18.16 -8.92
N GLU A 665 2.14 -18.66 -10.10
CA GLU A 665 0.88 -19.38 -10.35
C GLU A 665 0.80 -20.60 -9.41
N ARG A 666 1.84 -21.45 -9.42
CA ARG A 666 1.97 -22.63 -8.55
C ARG A 666 1.88 -22.32 -7.06
N LEU A 667 2.46 -21.20 -6.60
CA LEU A 667 2.45 -20.81 -5.18
C LEU A 667 1.07 -20.34 -4.68
N GLN A 668 0.21 -19.79 -5.54
CA GLN A 668 -1.22 -19.61 -5.23
C GLN A 668 -2.06 -20.86 -5.51
N GLY A 669 -1.50 -21.89 -6.17
CA GLY A 669 -2.18 -23.12 -6.58
C GLY A 669 -2.95 -23.02 -7.90
N PHE A 670 -2.61 -22.06 -8.77
CA PHE A 670 -3.11 -22.04 -10.15
C PHE A 670 -2.36 -23.04 -11.05
N PRO A 671 -3.00 -23.53 -12.13
CA PRO A 671 -2.32 -24.26 -13.19
C PRO A 671 -1.19 -23.45 -13.83
N ASP A 672 -0.16 -24.15 -14.32
CA ASP A 672 0.92 -23.55 -15.09
C ASP A 672 0.39 -22.77 -16.29
N ASN A 673 0.88 -21.54 -16.47
CA ASN A 673 0.51 -20.64 -17.55
C ASN A 673 -0.95 -20.18 -17.55
N TYR A 674 -1.69 -20.34 -16.45
CA TYR A 674 -3.07 -19.86 -16.32
C TYR A 674 -3.23 -18.35 -16.61
N THR A 675 -2.24 -17.51 -16.33
CA THR A 675 -2.25 -16.08 -16.68
C THR A 675 -1.52 -15.75 -17.99
N GLN A 676 -1.03 -16.74 -18.74
CA GLN A 676 -0.37 -16.54 -20.04
C GLN A 676 -1.40 -16.48 -21.17
N ILE A 677 -2.06 -15.35 -21.30
CA ILE A 677 -3.15 -15.14 -22.27
C ILE A 677 -2.77 -14.17 -23.39
N PRO A 678 -3.40 -14.22 -24.57
CA PRO A 678 -3.31 -13.15 -25.57
C PRO A 678 -3.83 -11.83 -24.97
N TYR A 679 -3.02 -10.77 -24.98
CA TYR A 679 -3.38 -9.51 -24.32
C TYR A 679 -2.75 -8.30 -25.04
N ARG A 680 -3.54 -7.23 -25.21
CA ARG A 680 -3.13 -5.99 -25.92
C ARG A 680 -2.49 -6.25 -27.30
N ASN A 681 -3.18 -7.05 -28.13
CA ASN A 681 -2.77 -7.42 -29.49
C ASN A 681 -1.45 -8.22 -29.57
N LYS A 682 -0.97 -8.79 -28.46
CA LYS A 682 0.11 -9.78 -28.41
C LYS A 682 -0.47 -11.19 -28.31
N PRO A 683 0.17 -12.21 -28.91
CA PRO A 683 -0.17 -13.61 -28.68
C PRO A 683 0.25 -14.05 -27.26
N ALA A 684 -0.12 -15.27 -26.87
CA ALA A 684 0.10 -15.77 -25.51
C ALA A 684 1.59 -15.89 -25.14
N GLU A 685 2.47 -16.24 -26.09
CA GLU A 685 3.92 -16.34 -25.85
C GLU A 685 4.51 -15.00 -25.41
N ASP A 686 3.93 -13.90 -25.91
CA ASP A 686 4.34 -12.51 -25.70
C ASP A 686 3.58 -11.80 -24.55
N CYS A 687 2.78 -12.55 -23.77
CA CYS A 687 1.97 -12.02 -22.67
C CYS A 687 2.85 -11.31 -21.63
N PRO A 688 2.58 -10.03 -21.30
CA PRO A 688 3.45 -9.26 -20.41
C PRO A 688 3.40 -9.76 -18.96
N ASP A 689 4.58 -9.96 -18.37
CA ASP A 689 4.80 -10.44 -17.01
C ASP A 689 4.17 -9.55 -15.91
N SER A 690 4.27 -8.22 -15.99
CA SER A 690 3.86 -7.34 -14.89
C SER A 690 2.35 -7.43 -14.54
N PRO A 691 1.43 -7.45 -15.53
CA PRO A 691 0.02 -7.80 -15.29
C PRO A 691 -0.18 -9.19 -14.66
N ARG A 692 0.58 -10.22 -15.08
CA ARG A 692 0.53 -11.57 -14.49
C ARG A 692 0.84 -11.50 -12.99
N TYR A 693 1.97 -10.93 -12.59
CA TYR A 693 2.35 -10.80 -11.17
C TYR A 693 1.33 -10.00 -10.35
N LYS A 694 0.84 -8.85 -10.85
CA LYS A 694 -0.20 -8.04 -10.16
C LYS A 694 -1.44 -8.89 -9.86
N ALA A 695 -1.91 -9.62 -10.87
CA ALA A 695 -3.13 -10.41 -10.78
C ALA A 695 -2.97 -11.62 -9.83
N ILE A 696 -1.87 -12.37 -9.95
CA ILE A 696 -1.57 -13.52 -9.09
C ILE A 696 -1.45 -13.08 -7.62
N GLY A 697 -0.75 -11.98 -7.34
CA GLY A 697 -0.56 -11.48 -5.97
C GLY A 697 -1.82 -10.93 -5.30
N ASN A 698 -2.73 -10.34 -6.09
CA ASN A 698 -4.06 -9.90 -5.63
C ASN A 698 -5.03 -11.08 -5.43
N SER A 699 -4.84 -12.20 -6.13
CA SER A 699 -5.74 -13.35 -6.11
C SER A 699 -5.82 -14.09 -4.76
N MET A 700 -6.89 -14.88 -4.57
CA MET A 700 -6.99 -15.85 -3.47
C MET A 700 -6.13 -17.09 -3.75
N ALA A 701 -5.77 -17.84 -2.71
CA ALA A 701 -5.08 -19.12 -2.85
C ALA A 701 -6.10 -20.22 -3.21
N VAL A 702 -5.94 -20.85 -4.37
CA VAL A 702 -6.89 -21.80 -4.97
C VAL A 702 -7.24 -22.95 -3.99
N PRO A 703 -6.30 -23.65 -3.33
CA PRO A 703 -6.65 -24.77 -2.46
C PRO A 703 -7.33 -24.36 -1.14
N VAL A 704 -7.20 -23.09 -0.73
CA VAL A 704 -7.97 -22.57 0.41
C VAL A 704 -9.42 -22.39 0.01
N MET A 705 -9.66 -21.89 -1.21
CA MET A 705 -11.01 -21.83 -1.77
C MET A 705 -11.58 -23.22 -2.05
N GLU A 706 -10.78 -24.18 -2.49
CA GLU A 706 -11.19 -25.57 -2.71
C GLU A 706 -11.68 -26.21 -1.40
N TRP A 707 -10.90 -26.09 -0.32
CA TRP A 707 -11.27 -26.59 1.01
C TRP A 707 -12.56 -25.95 1.55
N ILE A 708 -12.77 -24.64 1.32
CA ILE A 708 -14.03 -23.96 1.64
C ILE A 708 -15.17 -24.51 0.75
N GLY A 709 -14.90 -24.70 -0.55
CA GLY A 709 -15.86 -25.14 -1.55
C GLY A 709 -16.41 -26.54 -1.31
N LEU A 710 -15.56 -27.51 -0.97
CA LEU A 710 -15.97 -28.88 -0.63
C LEU A 710 -16.92 -28.88 0.57
N ARG A 711 -16.59 -28.11 1.61
CA ARG A 711 -17.41 -27.99 2.83
C ARG A 711 -18.70 -27.20 2.61
N LEU A 712 -18.70 -26.27 1.65
CA LEU A 712 -19.93 -25.65 1.11
C LEU A 712 -20.76 -26.66 0.33
N GLN A 713 -20.16 -27.53 -0.48
CA GLN A 713 -20.91 -28.57 -1.20
C GLN A 713 -21.62 -29.51 -0.23
N ASP A 714 -20.98 -29.97 0.84
CA ASP A 714 -21.62 -30.76 1.91
C ASP A 714 -22.78 -30.00 2.56
N TYR A 715 -22.55 -28.73 2.91
CA TYR A 715 -23.57 -27.87 3.51
C TYR A 715 -24.81 -27.68 2.60
N LEU A 716 -24.58 -27.50 1.30
CA LEU A 716 -25.62 -27.25 0.28
C LEU A 716 -26.31 -28.52 -0.24
N THR A 717 -25.66 -29.69 -0.15
CA THR A 717 -26.22 -30.97 -0.65
C THR A 717 -27.01 -31.73 0.41
N MET A 718 -26.57 -31.75 1.67
CA MET A 718 -27.25 -32.45 2.76
C MET A 718 -28.65 -31.90 3.09
N GLU A 719 -29.04 -30.72 2.57
CA GLU A 719 -30.42 -30.20 2.66
C GLU A 719 -31.37 -30.84 1.63
N LYS A 720 -30.87 -31.58 0.62
CA LYS A 720 -31.70 -32.21 -0.43
C LYS A 720 -32.22 -33.62 -0.10
N THR A 721 -31.96 -34.10 1.12
CA THR A 721 -32.19 -35.51 1.52
C THR A 721 -33.16 -35.66 2.70
N LYS A 722 -34.12 -34.73 2.82
CA LYS A 722 -35.21 -34.73 3.81
C LYS A 722 -36.49 -34.15 3.21
#